data_AF-A0AA36CYN6-F1
#
_entry.id   AF-A0AA36CYN6-F1
#
_cell.length_a   1.000
_cell.length_b   1.000
_cell.length_c   1.000
_cell.angle_alpha   90.00
_cell.angle_beta   90.00
_cell.angle_gamma   90.00
#
_symmetry.space_group_name_H-M   'P 1'
#
loop_
_entity.id
_entity.type
_entity.pdbx_description
1 polymer ?
#
loop_
_entity_poly.entity_id
_entity_poly.type
_entity_poly.pdbx_seq_one_letter_code
_entity_poly.pdbx_strand_id
1 'polypeptide(L)'
;MSKRILSVGEVVLYEEDLELLRPGNWLNDRLITFAIQHLVEQLSAERKEQIAVLYAPECEMIKFLPADSLGDVFGPLRLEEKQLVLFVLNNNSRPNVVNAGSHCKIPTVTLADDDDDIQPHLRSLGAAERARLRQEALRKFVPGEPCVVCGDTASGIHYGVSSCNGCKTFFRRVVIENRTYSCKNKGDCVIDKSMRCSCRHCRFKKCLRVGMDRSELNIERRRKRKARDPGISDNEYEENNFISDPLIDLLHKKESCYEALLTSTVSPLHSSLKDALISPKAFDQPLSLYTSHPLPVGEQRNFSFWRAKILSVLVEWAKSFEVFSKLCLDDQMRLVVHTIFSNLVLAEAFHTPEKYTDRIVFPDGLSGYRNLTSCVLKERSGLVPTVVAVINNILVPIRRMKMTKTEYLLLQAIIFYDPECLSLSEQAHQLISAKRKRLLHSLRRHLDTKCSDPVDSAKRFAEVLLRISNVQKVAAFKRETLCTIETFNLMTPHPFTMEISKAYPDYATTAFNCENIENDVYCSSTFAATDAPAVGNDNDRPNACFKDAAGTVSEDVKAGAIVSCPKTCGYCCLSAAFTCTNKEFPRVNCKTVTQKQCNDVLWRQMLAEDCPNVCGFCLEGGCVDAAVECANDKSICRNTDTQEFAKTNCKKTCGYCNNNSTSSTTRGYTGASCMDSSNCVTWQKNGFCTSSFYTTEVKRYYCPKMCGMC
;
A
#
# COMPACT_ATOMS: atom_id res chain seq x y z
N MET A 1 6.89 -3.51 7.97
CA MET A 1 6.65 -2.05 8.01
C MET A 1 7.65 -1.46 8.98
N SER A 2 8.30 -0.36 8.62
CA SER A 2 9.27 0.33 9.48
C SER A 2 8.61 0.77 10.78
N LYS A 3 9.26 0.55 11.93
CA LYS A 3 8.74 0.95 13.23
C LYS A 3 8.77 2.48 13.35
N ARG A 4 7.64 3.11 13.68
CA ARG A 4 7.60 4.56 13.97
C ARG A 4 8.30 4.83 15.31
N ILE A 5 9.15 5.86 15.35
CA ILE A 5 9.92 6.23 16.55
C ILE A 5 9.35 7.48 17.21
N LEU A 6 9.10 8.54 16.44
CA LEU A 6 8.65 9.83 16.96
C LEU A 6 7.80 10.57 15.92
N SER A 7 6.94 11.50 16.33
CA SER A 7 6.36 12.50 15.42
C SER A 7 6.27 13.86 16.07
N VAL A 8 6.31 14.87 15.23
CA VAL A 8 6.31 16.29 15.58
C VAL A 8 5.46 16.95 14.49
N GLY A 9 4.29 17.48 14.87
CA GLY A 9 3.27 17.95 13.93
C GLY A 9 2.83 16.85 12.96
N GLU A 10 2.84 17.17 11.66
CA GLU A 10 2.50 16.23 10.57
C GLU A 10 3.68 15.34 10.13
N VAL A 11 4.87 15.54 10.71
CA VAL A 11 6.10 14.83 10.29
C VAL A 11 6.37 13.64 11.22
N VAL A 12 6.57 12.47 10.61
CA VAL A 12 6.79 11.20 11.31
C VAL A 12 8.20 10.66 11.03
N LEU A 13 8.93 10.36 12.11
CA LEU A 13 10.27 9.76 12.12
C LEU A 13 10.17 8.24 12.30
N TYR A 14 10.72 7.48 11.36
CA TYR A 14 10.75 6.01 11.40
C TYR A 14 12.11 5.46 11.84
N GLU A 15 12.15 4.19 12.21
CA GLU A 15 13.37 3.49 12.64
C GLU A 15 14.41 3.44 11.53
N GLU A 16 13.98 3.24 10.27
CA GLU A 16 14.83 3.36 9.08
C GLU A 16 15.42 4.77 8.90
N ASP A 17 14.72 5.82 9.34
CA ASP A 17 15.25 7.19 9.28
C ASP A 17 16.38 7.38 10.32
N LEU A 18 16.27 6.78 11.51
CA LEU A 18 17.38 6.79 12.48
C LEU A 18 18.60 5.99 12.01
N GLU A 19 18.42 4.95 11.18
CA GLU A 19 19.55 4.21 10.61
C GLU A 19 20.43 5.07 9.70
N LEU A 20 19.88 6.18 9.17
CA LEU A 20 20.61 7.16 8.38
C LEU A 20 21.49 8.10 9.22
N LEU A 21 21.30 8.13 10.55
CA LEU A 21 22.18 8.84 11.48
C LEU A 21 23.44 8.05 11.83
N ARG A 22 23.57 6.79 11.36
CA ARG A 22 24.78 6.00 11.56
C ARG A 22 25.96 6.63 10.78
N PRO A 23 27.20 6.59 11.32
CA PRO A 23 28.36 7.18 10.66
C PRO A 23 28.53 6.67 9.22
N GLY A 24 28.63 7.58 8.26
CA GLY A 24 28.76 7.27 6.82
C GLY A 24 27.45 7.23 6.03
N ASN A 25 26.30 7.39 6.68
CA ASN A 25 25.00 7.61 6.03
C ASN A 25 24.62 9.09 6.04
N TRP A 26 23.75 9.50 5.11
CA TRP A 26 23.38 10.90 4.87
C TRP A 26 22.00 11.23 5.42
N LEU A 27 21.82 12.46 5.89
CA LEU A 27 20.51 12.99 6.26
C LEU A 27 19.62 13.10 5.01
N ASN A 28 18.50 12.39 5.01
CA ASN A 28 17.48 12.49 3.96
C ASN A 28 16.56 13.70 4.22
N ASP A 29 15.77 14.08 3.22
CA ASP A 29 14.84 15.22 3.35
C ASP A 29 13.88 15.07 4.52
N ARG A 30 13.50 13.83 4.88
CA ARG A 30 12.60 13.54 6.00
C ARG A 30 13.21 13.85 7.36
N LEU A 31 14.48 13.51 7.58
CA LEU A 31 15.20 13.85 8.83
C LEU A 31 15.43 15.34 8.97
N ILE A 32 15.77 16.01 7.87
CA ILE A 32 15.99 17.46 7.85
C ILE A 32 14.65 18.18 8.11
N THR A 33 13.58 17.74 7.43
CA THR A 33 12.20 18.24 7.62
C THR A 33 11.74 18.03 9.06
N PHE A 34 11.98 16.84 9.63
CA PHE A 34 11.65 16.54 11.02
C PHE A 34 12.41 17.42 12.01
N ALA A 35 13.72 17.61 11.81
CA ALA A 35 14.54 18.45 12.67
C ALA A 35 14.10 19.92 12.62
N ILE A 36 13.80 20.46 11.42
CA ILE A 36 13.36 21.85 11.27
C ILE A 36 11.95 22.04 11.83
N GLN A 37 11.00 21.13 11.55
CA GLN A 37 9.66 21.18 12.15
C GLN A 37 9.75 21.14 13.68
N HIS A 38 10.64 20.33 14.25
CA HIS A 38 10.85 20.26 15.70
C HIS A 38 11.39 21.57 16.28
N LEU A 39 12.33 22.21 15.59
CA LEU A 39 12.86 23.52 16.00
C LEU A 39 11.79 24.61 15.89
N VAL A 40 10.99 24.62 14.81
CA VAL A 40 9.88 25.57 14.62
C VAL A 40 8.84 25.38 15.72
N GLU A 41 8.49 24.15 16.08
CA GLU A 41 7.53 23.87 17.14
C GLU A 41 7.95 24.38 18.53
N GLN A 42 9.26 24.53 18.77
CA GLN A 42 9.80 25.11 20.01
C GLN A 42 9.76 26.65 20.04
N LEU A 43 9.43 27.32 18.94
CA LEU A 43 9.33 28.79 18.90
C LEU A 43 8.02 29.30 19.53
N SER A 44 8.04 30.54 20.02
CA SER A 44 6.84 31.25 20.48
C SER A 44 5.85 31.47 19.32
N ALA A 45 4.55 31.58 19.65
CA ALA A 45 3.51 31.79 18.64
C ALA A 45 3.78 33.01 17.75
N GLU A 46 4.25 34.11 18.35
CA GLU A 46 4.63 35.34 17.64
C GLU A 46 5.76 35.11 16.62
N ARG A 47 6.78 34.31 16.96
CA ARG A 47 7.87 33.96 16.03
C ARG A 47 7.44 32.97 14.96
N LYS A 48 6.50 32.06 15.26
CA LYS A 48 5.92 31.13 14.27
C LYS A 48 5.11 31.86 13.21
N GLU A 49 4.45 32.96 13.56
CA GLU A 49 3.72 33.79 12.59
C GLU A 49 4.66 34.60 11.69
N GLN A 50 5.87 34.93 12.16
CA GLN A 50 6.88 35.70 11.41
C GLN A 50 7.74 34.83 10.47
N ILE A 51 7.75 33.50 10.64
CA ILE A 51 8.62 32.57 9.91
C ILE A 51 7.74 31.62 9.08
N ALA A 52 7.97 31.53 7.77
CA ALA A 52 7.43 30.47 6.94
C ALA A 52 8.50 29.42 6.66
N VAL A 53 8.13 28.14 6.76
CA VAL A 53 9.01 27.04 6.38
C VAL A 53 8.36 26.27 5.25
N LEU A 54 9.08 26.18 4.13
CA LEU A 54 8.71 25.38 2.98
C LEU A 54 9.51 24.09 3.04
N TYR A 55 8.81 22.96 3.19
CA TYR A 55 9.45 21.66 3.29
C TYR A 55 9.80 21.10 1.91
N ALA A 56 10.51 19.97 1.88
CA ALA A 56 11.02 19.41 0.65
C ALA A 56 9.95 19.19 -0.44
N PRO A 57 8.73 18.70 -0.15
CA PRO A 57 7.67 18.57 -1.15
C PRO A 57 7.25 19.90 -1.80
N GLU A 58 7.09 20.96 -1.00
CA GLU A 58 6.70 22.29 -1.45
C GLU A 58 7.84 22.93 -2.25
N CYS A 59 9.08 22.76 -1.79
CA CYS A 59 10.26 23.26 -2.46
C CYS A 59 10.53 22.54 -3.80
N GLU A 60 10.25 21.25 -3.89
CA GLU A 60 10.27 20.52 -5.17
C GLU A 60 9.15 21.00 -6.09
N MET A 61 7.94 21.26 -5.57
CA MET A 61 6.83 21.78 -6.36
C MET A 61 7.15 23.14 -7.00
N ILE A 62 7.85 24.03 -6.28
CA ILE A 62 8.29 25.34 -6.80
C ILE A 62 9.15 25.20 -8.07
N LYS A 63 9.98 24.15 -8.17
CA LYS A 63 10.83 23.91 -9.35
C LYS A 63 10.03 23.60 -10.62
N PHE A 64 8.77 23.21 -10.49
CA PHE A 64 7.90 22.83 -11.59
C PHE A 64 6.81 23.86 -11.89
N LEU A 65 6.76 24.96 -11.12
CA LEU A 65 5.79 26.03 -11.30
C LEU A 65 6.37 27.16 -12.18
N PRO A 66 5.60 27.67 -13.16
CA PRO A 66 5.90 28.92 -13.85
C PRO A 66 5.98 30.10 -12.87
N ALA A 67 6.88 31.05 -13.10
CA ALA A 67 7.10 32.19 -12.19
C ALA A 67 5.84 33.02 -11.94
N ASP A 68 4.98 33.14 -12.94
CA ASP A 68 3.68 33.79 -12.94
C ASP A 68 2.60 33.04 -12.15
N SER A 69 2.78 31.74 -11.89
CA SER A 69 1.84 30.91 -11.11
C SER A 69 2.23 30.78 -9.63
N LEU A 70 3.40 31.29 -9.22
CA LEU A 70 3.85 31.21 -7.83
C LEU A 70 2.95 32.01 -6.88
N GLY A 71 2.44 33.17 -7.32
CA GLY A 71 1.52 34.00 -6.55
C GLY A 71 0.19 33.31 -6.27
N ASP A 72 -0.34 32.54 -7.22
CA ASP A 72 -1.62 31.83 -7.04
C ASP A 72 -1.48 30.62 -6.10
N VAL A 73 -0.34 29.92 -6.15
CA VAL A 73 -0.09 28.72 -5.33
C VAL A 73 0.29 29.07 -3.90
N PHE A 74 1.12 30.11 -3.72
CA PHE A 74 1.67 30.48 -2.41
C PHE A 74 1.05 31.75 -1.83
N GLY A 75 0.18 32.45 -2.56
CA GLY A 75 -0.59 33.60 -2.08
C GLY A 75 -1.32 33.34 -0.75
N PRO A 76 -1.96 32.17 -0.55
CA PRO A 76 -2.56 31.82 0.74
C PRO A 76 -1.58 31.73 1.91
N LEU A 77 -0.28 31.47 1.65
CA LEU A 77 0.77 31.40 2.69
C LEU A 77 1.31 32.78 3.10
N ARG A 78 0.93 33.84 2.37
CA ARG A 78 1.35 35.23 2.61
C ARG A 78 2.85 35.36 2.87
N LEU A 79 3.67 34.71 2.04
CA LEU A 79 5.12 34.65 2.22
C LEU A 79 5.78 36.03 2.25
N GLU A 80 5.16 37.02 1.59
CA GLU A 80 5.59 38.42 1.56
C GLU A 80 5.42 39.14 2.91
N GLU A 81 4.53 38.66 3.78
CA GLU A 81 4.30 39.21 5.12
C GLU A 81 5.25 38.57 6.17
N LYS A 82 6.08 37.60 5.76
CA LYS A 82 6.99 36.87 6.64
C LYS A 82 8.36 37.53 6.68
N GLN A 83 8.94 37.62 7.87
CA GLN A 83 10.30 38.15 8.05
C GLN A 83 11.37 37.17 7.57
N LEU A 84 11.06 35.87 7.57
CA LEU A 84 11.98 34.81 7.18
C LEU A 84 11.22 33.67 6.49
N VAL A 85 11.69 33.30 5.30
CA VAL A 85 11.22 32.10 4.59
C VAL A 85 12.36 31.09 4.51
N LEU A 86 12.16 29.92 5.11
CA LEU A 86 13.13 28.83 5.15
C LEU A 86 12.78 27.77 4.11
N PHE A 87 13.68 27.55 3.15
CA PHE A 87 13.56 26.48 2.17
C PHE A 87 14.34 25.25 2.65
N VAL A 88 13.64 24.17 2.96
CA VAL A 88 14.24 22.92 3.43
C VAL A 88 14.54 22.03 2.23
N LEU A 89 15.78 22.11 1.73
CA LEU A 89 16.21 21.42 0.52
C LEU A 89 17.50 20.64 0.75
N ASN A 90 17.51 19.35 0.42
CA ASN A 90 18.74 18.59 0.23
C ASN A 90 19.36 18.92 -1.14
N ASN A 91 20.44 19.70 -1.14
CA ASN A 91 21.10 20.21 -2.34
C ASN A 91 22.20 19.27 -2.88
N ASN A 92 22.10 17.96 -2.64
CA ASN A 92 23.11 16.99 -3.10
C ASN A 92 23.21 16.98 -4.64
N SER A 93 24.21 17.69 -5.16
CA SER A 93 24.50 17.80 -6.59
C SER A 93 25.23 16.58 -7.17
N ARG A 94 25.54 15.57 -6.35
CA ARG A 94 26.22 14.33 -6.75
C ARG A 94 25.63 13.10 -6.04
N PRO A 95 24.40 12.69 -6.39
CA PRO A 95 23.72 11.55 -5.76
C PRO A 95 24.44 10.20 -5.93
N ASN A 96 25.49 10.15 -6.77
CA ASN A 96 26.20 8.92 -7.15
C ASN A 96 27.60 8.79 -6.52
N VAL A 97 28.01 9.66 -5.58
CA VAL A 97 29.34 9.57 -4.94
C VAL A 97 29.20 9.28 -3.45
N VAL A 98 29.86 8.21 -2.97
CA VAL A 98 29.98 7.89 -1.53
C VAL A 98 31.04 8.80 -0.91
N ASN A 99 30.70 9.46 0.20
CA ASN A 99 31.50 10.41 1.01
C ASN A 99 31.85 11.79 0.39
N ALA A 100 31.05 12.37 -0.51
CA ALA A 100 31.13 13.81 -0.82
C ALA A 100 30.21 14.60 0.12
N GLY A 101 30.77 15.40 1.03
CA GLY A 101 30.04 16.07 2.12
C GLY A 101 28.78 16.85 1.68
N SER A 102 27.77 16.89 2.56
CA SER A 102 26.59 17.74 2.43
C SER A 102 26.92 19.15 2.92
N HIS A 103 26.78 20.16 2.06
CA HIS A 103 26.55 21.52 2.54
C HIS A 103 25.04 21.69 2.63
N CYS A 104 24.45 21.68 3.83
CA CYS A 104 23.14 22.27 3.98
C CYS A 104 23.26 23.74 3.54
N LYS A 105 22.70 24.11 2.38
CA LYS A 105 22.38 25.51 2.15
C LYS A 105 20.97 25.64 2.66
N ILE A 106 20.80 26.35 3.76
CA ILE A 106 19.54 27.01 4.07
C ILE A 106 19.60 28.28 3.21
N PRO A 107 18.88 28.37 2.08
CA PRO A 107 18.71 29.65 1.43
C PRO A 107 17.78 30.43 2.37
N THR A 108 18.36 31.24 3.24
CA THR A 108 17.62 32.30 3.93
C THR A 108 17.42 33.41 2.92
N VAL A 109 16.19 33.61 2.49
CA VAL A 109 15.80 34.86 1.85
C VAL A 109 15.36 35.77 2.99
N THR A 110 16.27 36.61 3.45
CA THR A 110 15.95 37.78 4.25
C THR A 110 15.61 38.90 3.29
N LEU A 111 14.41 39.47 3.42
CA LEU A 111 14.04 40.69 2.70
C LEU A 111 14.70 41.90 3.40
N ALA A 112 16.03 41.98 3.37
CA ALA A 112 16.85 43.19 3.60
C ALA A 112 18.36 42.86 3.54
N ASP A 113 19.07 43.70 2.77
CA ASP A 113 20.48 44.13 2.76
C ASP A 113 21.66 43.15 2.50
N ASP A 114 22.30 43.40 1.35
CA ASP A 114 23.72 43.37 0.91
C ASP A 114 24.81 42.45 1.52
N ASP A 115 25.74 42.08 0.60
CA ASP A 115 27.16 41.71 0.70
C ASP A 115 27.67 40.23 0.82
N ASP A 116 28.38 39.85 -0.25
CA ASP A 116 29.72 39.21 -0.41
C ASP A 116 30.13 37.82 0.17
N ASP A 117 30.36 36.92 -0.81
CA ASP A 117 31.62 36.22 -1.17
C ASP A 117 32.23 35.00 -0.40
N ILE A 118 33.01 34.22 -1.18
CA ILE A 118 34.10 33.26 -0.87
C ILE A 118 33.94 31.80 -1.37
N GLN A 119 34.95 31.42 -2.18
CA GLN A 119 35.18 30.19 -2.95
C GLN A 119 36.18 29.18 -2.28
N PRO A 120 36.55 28.01 -2.90
CA PRO A 120 36.87 26.73 -2.25
C PRO A 120 38.35 26.28 -2.30
N HIS A 121 38.76 25.30 -1.47
CA HIS A 121 39.89 24.40 -1.74
C HIS A 121 39.82 23.10 -0.90
N LEU A 122 39.82 21.92 -1.56
CA LEU A 122 40.42 20.61 -1.16
C LEU A 122 39.68 19.40 -1.79
N ARG A 123 40.25 18.85 -2.87
CA ARG A 123 39.95 17.52 -3.44
C ARG A 123 41.22 16.92 -4.04
N SER A 124 41.72 15.79 -3.52
CA SER A 124 42.47 14.81 -4.34
C SER A 124 42.68 13.47 -3.63
N LEU A 125 42.09 12.38 -4.18
CA LEU A 125 42.66 11.02 -4.42
C LEU A 125 41.53 10.02 -4.77
N GLY A 126 41.71 9.20 -5.82
CA GLY A 126 40.64 8.54 -6.58
C GLY A 126 40.41 7.02 -6.38
N ALA A 127 39.28 6.51 -6.89
CA ALA A 127 38.72 5.17 -6.64
C ALA A 127 39.44 3.98 -7.32
N ALA A 128 40.26 4.22 -8.34
CA ALA A 128 40.97 3.16 -9.07
C ALA A 128 42.00 2.42 -8.20
N GLU A 129 42.66 3.14 -7.27
CA GLU A 129 43.67 2.59 -6.37
C GLU A 129 43.08 1.56 -5.39
N ARG A 130 41.81 1.74 -5.00
CA ARG A 130 41.09 0.86 -4.06
C ARG A 130 40.66 -0.48 -4.69
N ALA A 131 40.42 -0.50 -6.00
CA ALA A 131 40.01 -1.71 -6.71
C ALA A 131 41.19 -2.68 -6.92
N ARG A 132 42.38 -2.14 -7.19
CA ARG A 132 43.61 -2.92 -7.39
C ARG A 132 43.98 -3.74 -6.16
N LEU A 133 43.92 -3.13 -4.98
CA LEU A 133 44.22 -3.77 -3.69
C LEU A 133 43.26 -4.93 -3.35
N ARG A 134 42.02 -4.88 -3.83
CA ARG A 134 41.01 -5.92 -3.58
C ARG A 134 41.21 -7.16 -4.47
N GLN A 135 41.75 -6.96 -5.67
CA GLN A 135 42.05 -8.02 -6.62
C GLN A 135 43.32 -8.80 -6.23
N GLU A 136 44.27 -8.13 -5.57
CA GLU A 136 45.47 -8.76 -4.99
C GLU A 136 45.16 -9.70 -3.81
N ALA A 137 43.98 -9.60 -3.19
CA ALA A 137 43.58 -10.38 -2.01
C ALA A 137 42.97 -11.77 -2.30
N LEU A 138 42.64 -12.10 -3.56
CA LEU A 138 42.07 -13.41 -3.96
C LEU A 138 43.16 -14.43 -4.34
N ARG A 139 44.16 -14.62 -3.47
CA ARG A 139 45.26 -15.59 -3.70
C ARG A 139 44.84 -17.05 -3.44
N LYS A 140 45.38 -17.96 -4.24
CA LYS A 140 45.22 -19.43 -4.18
C LYS A 140 45.61 -19.97 -2.78
N PHE A 141 44.76 -20.84 -2.22
CA PHE A 141 44.97 -21.53 -0.94
C PHE A 141 46.37 -22.16 -0.82
N VAL A 142 47.07 -21.91 0.29
CA VAL A 142 48.36 -22.52 0.61
C VAL A 142 48.16 -23.64 1.65
N PRO A 143 48.61 -24.89 1.37
CA PRO A 143 48.56 -25.98 2.35
C PRO A 143 49.33 -25.62 3.64
N GLY A 144 48.68 -25.75 4.79
CA GLY A 144 49.29 -25.44 6.11
C GLY A 144 48.79 -24.16 6.77
N GLU A 145 47.94 -23.36 6.12
CA GLU A 145 47.33 -22.17 6.72
C GLU A 145 46.48 -22.49 7.97
N PRO A 146 46.45 -21.61 8.98
CA PRO A 146 45.57 -21.76 10.14
C PRO A 146 44.12 -21.40 9.80
N CYS A 147 43.17 -22.13 10.36
CA CYS A 147 41.75 -21.86 10.25
C CYS A 147 41.41 -20.52 10.90
N VAL A 148 40.88 -19.58 10.12
CA VAL A 148 40.56 -18.22 10.59
C VAL A 148 39.48 -18.18 11.70
N VAL A 149 38.73 -19.28 11.90
CA VAL A 149 37.72 -19.39 12.96
C VAL A 149 38.33 -19.83 14.30
N CYS A 150 39.19 -20.84 14.33
CA CYS A 150 39.62 -21.47 15.59
C CYS A 150 41.13 -21.71 15.72
N GLY A 151 41.93 -21.35 14.71
CA GLY A 151 43.38 -21.51 14.70
C GLY A 151 43.90 -22.93 14.44
N ASP A 152 43.02 -23.93 14.33
CA ASP A 152 43.39 -25.30 13.94
C ASP A 152 43.84 -25.36 12.47
N THR A 153 44.59 -26.38 12.05
CA THR A 153 45.10 -26.48 10.67
C THR A 153 43.94 -26.48 9.66
N ALA A 154 43.95 -25.54 8.70
CA ALA A 154 42.93 -25.45 7.68
C ALA A 154 43.07 -26.61 6.68
N SER A 155 41.93 -27.19 6.29
CA SER A 155 41.89 -28.27 5.29
C SER A 155 41.57 -27.75 3.88
N GLY A 156 41.37 -26.43 3.73
CA GLY A 156 40.99 -25.79 2.48
C GLY A 156 40.17 -24.52 2.69
N ILE A 157 39.79 -23.89 1.60
CA ILE A 157 38.79 -22.82 1.58
C ILE A 157 37.41 -23.48 1.58
N HIS A 158 36.65 -23.29 2.67
CA HIS A 158 35.27 -23.77 2.77
C HIS A 158 34.35 -22.59 3.09
N TYR A 159 33.29 -22.45 2.31
CA TYR A 159 32.31 -21.37 2.44
C TYR A 159 32.94 -19.97 2.33
N GLY A 160 33.96 -19.81 1.49
CA GLY A 160 34.62 -18.51 1.23
C GLY A 160 35.84 -18.19 2.10
N VAL A 161 36.20 -19.03 3.08
CA VAL A 161 37.35 -18.76 3.98
C VAL A 161 38.21 -20.00 4.26
N SER A 162 39.49 -19.79 4.56
CA SER A 162 40.42 -20.86 4.98
C SER A 162 39.99 -21.46 6.33
N SER A 163 39.53 -22.71 6.35
CA SER A 163 38.96 -23.31 7.56
C SER A 163 39.25 -24.80 7.74
N CYS A 164 39.22 -25.25 9.00
CA CYS A 164 39.41 -26.66 9.35
C CYS A 164 38.10 -27.46 9.17
N ASN A 165 38.22 -28.79 9.06
CA ASN A 165 37.08 -29.70 8.91
C ASN A 165 36.04 -29.57 10.05
N GLY A 166 36.49 -29.25 11.26
CA GLY A 166 35.62 -29.04 12.42
C GLY A 166 34.72 -27.81 12.26
N CYS A 167 35.25 -26.68 11.82
CA CYS A 167 34.47 -25.46 11.61
C CYS A 167 33.62 -25.53 10.34
N LYS A 168 34.11 -26.18 9.27
CA LYS A 168 33.31 -26.53 8.09
C LYS A 168 32.04 -27.30 8.48
N THR A 169 32.21 -28.42 9.16
CA THR A 169 31.09 -29.32 9.48
C THR A 169 30.13 -28.69 10.47
N PHE A 170 30.67 -27.96 11.45
CA PHE A 170 29.86 -27.18 12.39
C PHE A 170 28.98 -26.17 11.65
N PHE A 171 29.57 -25.29 10.83
CA PHE A 171 28.84 -24.25 10.08
C PHE A 171 27.74 -24.87 9.21
N ARG A 172 28.07 -25.94 8.48
CA ARG A 172 27.09 -26.69 7.67
C ARG A 172 25.91 -27.21 8.49
N ARG A 173 26.15 -27.85 9.65
CA ARG A 173 25.07 -28.40 10.50
C ARG A 173 24.19 -27.29 11.06
N VAL A 174 24.78 -26.18 11.52
CA VAL A 174 24.01 -25.05 12.04
C VAL A 174 23.08 -24.48 10.97
N VAL A 175 23.59 -24.28 9.75
CA VAL A 175 22.83 -23.67 8.65
C VAL A 175 21.77 -24.63 8.07
N ILE A 176 22.09 -25.91 7.87
CA ILE A 176 21.15 -26.87 7.28
C ILE A 176 19.98 -27.19 8.21
N GLU A 177 20.28 -27.38 9.49
CA GLU A 177 19.28 -27.81 10.48
C GLU A 177 18.65 -26.61 11.20
N ASN A 178 18.93 -25.39 10.73
CA ASN A 178 18.47 -24.11 11.29
C ASN A 178 18.59 -24.03 12.82
N ARG A 179 19.71 -24.53 13.38
CA ARG A 179 19.90 -24.61 14.83
C ARG A 179 20.22 -23.25 15.41
N THR A 180 19.47 -22.84 16.43
CA THR A 180 19.78 -21.66 17.23
C THR A 180 20.53 -22.08 18.50
N TYR A 181 21.52 -21.28 18.91
CA TYR A 181 22.26 -21.50 20.15
C TYR A 181 22.30 -20.20 20.93
N SER A 182 22.16 -20.31 22.26
CA SER A 182 22.32 -19.18 23.18
C SER A 182 23.67 -19.29 23.90
N CYS A 183 24.34 -18.16 24.08
CA CYS A 183 25.54 -18.10 24.91
C CYS A 183 25.12 -18.09 26.39
N LYS A 184 25.85 -18.82 27.24
CA LYS A 184 25.66 -18.74 28.70
C LYS A 184 26.39 -17.54 29.35
N ASN A 185 27.24 -16.86 28.58
CA ASN A 185 27.98 -15.65 28.97
C ASN A 185 27.52 -14.45 28.10
N LYS A 186 28.33 -13.40 27.95
CA LYS A 186 27.99 -12.14 27.23
C LYS A 186 28.11 -12.20 25.69
N GLY A 187 28.16 -13.39 25.10
CA GLY A 187 28.22 -13.54 23.63
C GLY A 187 29.58 -13.20 22.99
N ASP A 188 30.65 -13.29 23.78
CA ASP A 188 32.03 -12.88 23.48
C ASP A 188 33.08 -13.96 23.81
N CYS A 189 32.67 -15.21 24.00
CA CYS A 189 33.60 -16.31 24.33
C CYS A 189 34.73 -16.45 23.31
N VAL A 190 35.95 -16.67 23.82
CA VAL A 190 37.13 -16.96 22.99
C VAL A 190 36.97 -18.32 22.30
N ILE A 191 37.26 -18.36 20.99
CA ILE A 191 37.16 -19.55 20.15
C ILE A 191 38.55 -19.91 19.62
N ASP A 192 39.15 -20.93 20.23
CA ASP A 192 40.42 -21.56 19.85
C ASP A 192 40.25 -23.07 19.63
N LYS A 193 41.31 -23.79 19.27
CA LYS A 193 41.27 -25.23 18.96
C LYS A 193 40.73 -26.07 20.12
N SER A 194 41.09 -25.74 21.36
CA SER A 194 40.69 -26.44 22.58
C SER A 194 39.27 -26.11 23.04
N MET A 195 38.85 -24.85 22.94
CA MET A 195 37.61 -24.34 23.54
C MET A 195 36.50 -24.04 22.53
N ARG A 196 36.71 -24.30 21.23
CA ARG A 196 35.67 -24.14 20.18
C ARG A 196 34.40 -24.96 20.41
N CYS A 197 34.41 -25.98 21.25
CA CYS A 197 33.22 -26.77 21.58
C CYS A 197 32.46 -26.24 22.80
N SER A 198 33.07 -25.36 23.60
CA SER A 198 32.51 -24.84 24.86
C SER A 198 31.32 -23.90 24.63
N CYS A 199 31.35 -23.09 23.56
CA CYS A 199 30.25 -22.18 23.22
C CYS A 199 29.90 -22.22 21.72
N ARG A 200 28.81 -22.92 21.39
CA ARG A 200 28.31 -23.06 20.02
C ARG A 200 27.80 -21.73 19.44
N HIS A 201 27.20 -20.86 20.27
CA HIS A 201 26.75 -19.53 19.87
C HIS A 201 27.92 -18.66 19.36
N CYS A 202 28.95 -18.47 20.19
CA CYS A 202 30.10 -17.62 19.84
C CYS A 202 30.94 -18.20 18.70
N ARG A 203 31.01 -19.54 18.59
CA ARG A 203 31.65 -20.21 17.46
C ARG A 203 30.94 -19.87 16.14
N PHE A 204 29.60 -19.94 16.11
CA PHE A 204 28.83 -19.62 14.90
C PHE A 204 28.90 -18.14 14.55
N LYS A 205 28.79 -17.25 15.55
CA LYS A 205 29.01 -15.80 15.40
C LYS A 205 30.38 -15.49 14.81
N LYS A 206 31.44 -16.22 15.21
CA LYS A 206 32.78 -16.05 14.65
C LYS A 206 32.88 -16.56 13.20
N CYS A 207 32.24 -17.68 12.84
CA CYS A 207 32.16 -18.16 11.45
C CYS A 207 31.62 -17.08 10.50
N LEU A 208 30.53 -16.41 10.88
CA LEU A 208 29.94 -15.35 10.05
C LEU A 208 30.85 -14.12 9.96
N ARG A 209 31.43 -13.69 11.09
CA ARG A 209 32.33 -12.53 11.15
C ARG A 209 33.58 -12.67 10.29
N VAL A 210 34.13 -13.88 10.16
CA VAL A 210 35.30 -14.11 9.30
C VAL A 210 34.94 -14.25 7.82
N GLY A 211 33.64 -14.28 7.48
CA GLY A 211 33.16 -14.32 6.09
C GLY A 211 32.70 -15.68 5.58
N MET A 212 32.32 -16.64 6.46
CA MET A 212 31.70 -17.88 5.97
C MET A 212 30.31 -17.62 5.37
N ASP A 213 30.11 -17.96 4.09
CA ASP A 213 28.87 -17.72 3.35
C ASP A 213 27.98 -18.99 3.24
N ARG A 214 26.69 -18.78 3.51
CA ARG A 214 25.61 -19.78 3.41
C ARG A 214 25.25 -20.14 1.95
N SER A 215 25.54 -19.27 0.98
CA SER A 215 25.18 -19.47 -0.43
C SER A 215 25.90 -20.66 -1.09
N GLU A 216 27.13 -20.94 -0.65
CA GLU A 216 28.02 -22.01 -1.13
C GLU A 216 27.52 -23.44 -0.78
N LEU A 217 26.64 -23.59 0.21
CA LEU A 217 26.05 -24.89 0.59
C LEU A 217 25.16 -25.48 -0.50
N ASN A 218 24.59 -24.63 -1.35
CA ASN A 218 23.74 -25.03 -2.47
C ASN A 218 24.57 -25.66 -3.61
N ILE A 219 25.85 -25.31 -3.72
CA ILE A 219 26.78 -25.83 -4.72
C ILE A 219 27.28 -27.23 -4.31
N GLU A 220 27.60 -27.47 -3.03
CA GLU A 220 27.98 -28.80 -2.52
C GLU A 220 26.83 -29.83 -2.63
N ARG A 221 25.57 -29.42 -2.45
CA ARG A 221 24.37 -30.28 -2.63
C ARG A 221 24.18 -30.72 -4.09
N ARG A 222 24.49 -29.85 -5.06
CA ARG A 222 24.46 -30.17 -6.50
C ARG A 222 25.58 -31.14 -6.89
N ARG A 223 26.80 -30.95 -6.36
CA ARG A 223 27.95 -31.85 -6.64
C ARG A 223 27.80 -33.25 -6.05
N LYS A 224 27.18 -33.41 -4.87
CA LYS A 224 26.97 -34.74 -4.25
C LYS A 224 25.80 -35.53 -4.83
N ARG A 225 24.78 -34.86 -5.39
CA ARG A 225 23.70 -35.53 -6.14
C ARG A 225 24.21 -36.17 -7.44
N LYS A 226 25.19 -35.53 -8.10
CA LYS A 226 25.82 -36.02 -9.34
C LYS A 226 26.74 -37.24 -9.16
N ALA A 227 27.11 -37.60 -7.92
CA ALA A 227 28.11 -38.62 -7.62
C ALA A 227 27.56 -39.90 -6.95
N ARG A 228 26.26 -39.95 -6.61
CA ARG A 228 25.68 -41.07 -5.83
C ARG A 228 24.66 -41.93 -6.57
N ASP A 229 24.17 -41.53 -7.75
CA ASP A 229 23.24 -42.35 -8.50
C ASP A 229 23.23 -41.95 -10.00
N PRO A 230 23.79 -42.76 -10.91
CA PRO A 230 23.85 -42.42 -12.34
C PRO A 230 22.54 -42.68 -13.10
N GLY A 231 21.47 -43.16 -12.46
CA GLY A 231 20.32 -43.65 -13.22
C GLY A 231 19.00 -43.71 -12.47
N ILE A 232 18.38 -42.55 -12.19
CA ILE A 232 16.92 -42.43 -12.12
C ILE A 232 16.53 -41.12 -12.79
N SER A 233 15.71 -41.24 -13.84
CA SER A 233 15.27 -40.19 -14.75
C SER A 233 14.17 -39.32 -14.12
N ASP A 234 14.48 -38.06 -13.85
CA ASP A 234 13.50 -36.97 -13.84
C ASP A 234 13.67 -36.15 -15.13
N ASN A 235 13.43 -36.81 -16.27
CA ASN A 235 13.33 -36.15 -17.56
C ASN A 235 11.86 -35.86 -17.86
N GLU A 236 11.40 -34.67 -17.46
CA GLU A 236 10.53 -33.92 -18.36
C GLU A 236 10.73 -32.40 -18.36
N TYR A 237 11.76 -31.88 -17.68
CA TYR A 237 12.20 -30.49 -17.88
C TYR A 237 13.70 -30.34 -17.66
N GLU A 238 14.49 -30.77 -18.64
CA GLU A 238 15.57 -29.99 -19.27
C GLU A 238 16.40 -30.91 -20.16
N GLU A 239 16.26 -30.76 -21.48
CA GLU A 239 17.36 -30.44 -22.39
C GLU A 239 16.87 -30.60 -23.84
N ASN A 240 16.67 -29.48 -24.52
CA ASN A 240 17.16 -29.33 -25.88
C ASN A 240 17.18 -27.85 -26.30
N ASN A 241 18.25 -27.53 -27.02
CA ASN A 241 18.72 -26.22 -27.44
C ASN A 241 17.67 -25.36 -28.20
N PHE A 242 17.72 -24.04 -28.00
CA PHE A 242 17.14 -23.00 -28.87
C PHE A 242 15.70 -23.24 -29.37
N ILE A 243 14.74 -23.32 -28.46
CA ILE A 243 13.31 -23.24 -28.80
C ILE A 243 12.67 -22.13 -27.96
N SER A 244 11.98 -21.21 -28.64
CA SER A 244 11.24 -20.11 -28.02
C SER A 244 10.28 -20.63 -26.96
N ASP A 245 10.12 -19.90 -25.85
CA ASP A 245 9.13 -20.27 -24.81
C ASP A 245 7.72 -20.16 -25.43
N PRO A 246 6.93 -21.25 -25.51
CA PRO A 246 5.61 -21.22 -26.13
C PRO A 246 4.66 -20.20 -25.50
N LEU A 247 4.86 -19.87 -24.22
CA LEU A 247 4.09 -18.83 -23.54
C LEU A 247 4.44 -17.43 -24.06
N ILE A 248 5.72 -17.18 -24.36
CA ILE A 248 6.18 -15.91 -24.94
C ILE A 248 5.63 -15.76 -26.35
N ASP A 249 5.69 -16.81 -27.17
CA ASP A 249 5.13 -16.80 -28.53
C ASP A 249 3.62 -16.54 -28.52
N LEU A 250 2.89 -17.16 -27.58
CA LEU A 250 1.46 -16.92 -27.38
C LEU A 250 1.17 -15.46 -27.01
N LEU A 251 1.99 -14.86 -26.14
CA LEU A 251 1.83 -13.45 -25.75
C LEU A 251 2.09 -12.52 -26.93
N HIS A 252 3.12 -12.78 -27.74
CA HIS A 252 3.39 -12.00 -28.97
C HIS A 252 2.26 -12.11 -29.99
N LYS A 253 1.72 -13.31 -30.21
CA LYS A 253 0.55 -13.50 -31.10
C LYS A 253 -0.66 -12.70 -30.63
N LYS A 254 -0.93 -12.69 -29.32
CA LYS A 254 -2.01 -11.91 -28.74
C LYS A 254 -1.76 -10.41 -28.86
N GLU A 255 -0.53 -9.97 -28.71
CA GLU A 255 -0.16 -8.57 -28.87
C GLU A 255 -0.40 -8.05 -30.29
N SER A 256 -0.06 -8.83 -31.33
CA SER A 256 -0.39 -8.45 -32.71
C SER A 256 -1.90 -8.28 -32.95
N CYS A 257 -2.71 -9.12 -32.30
CA CYS A 257 -4.17 -9.00 -32.35
C CYS A 257 -4.67 -7.77 -31.57
N TYR A 258 -4.09 -7.52 -30.40
CA TYR A 258 -4.37 -6.33 -29.58
C TYR A 258 -4.11 -5.03 -30.37
N GLU A 259 -2.93 -4.92 -31.00
CA GLU A 259 -2.56 -3.77 -31.84
C GLU A 259 -3.54 -3.58 -33.01
N ALA A 260 -3.89 -4.66 -33.72
CA ALA A 260 -4.84 -4.60 -34.83
C ALA A 260 -6.26 -4.18 -34.40
N LEU A 261 -6.73 -4.65 -33.24
CA LEU A 261 -8.02 -4.26 -32.66
C LEU A 261 -8.05 -2.78 -32.33
N LEU A 262 -6.98 -2.22 -31.75
CA LEU A 262 -6.91 -0.80 -31.41
C LEU A 262 -6.98 0.11 -32.65
N THR A 263 -6.44 -0.34 -33.78
CA THR A 263 -6.41 0.43 -35.04
C THR A 263 -7.62 0.18 -35.95
N SER A 264 -8.60 -0.60 -35.52
CA SER A 264 -9.72 -1.03 -36.36
C SER A 264 -11.05 -0.35 -35.99
N THR A 265 -11.89 -0.06 -36.99
CA THR A 265 -13.26 0.46 -36.80
C THR A 265 -14.24 -0.62 -36.33
N VAL A 266 -13.99 -1.89 -36.65
CA VAL A 266 -14.91 -3.01 -36.35
C VAL A 266 -14.60 -3.73 -35.05
N SER A 267 -13.64 -3.22 -34.25
CA SER A 267 -13.35 -3.77 -32.93
C SER A 267 -14.37 -3.32 -31.88
N PRO A 268 -14.70 -4.19 -30.90
CA PRO A 268 -15.77 -3.90 -29.95
C PRO A 268 -15.46 -2.66 -29.10
N LEU A 269 -16.49 -1.85 -28.88
CA LEU A 269 -16.50 -0.79 -27.88
C LEU A 269 -17.65 -1.10 -26.94
N HIS A 270 -17.30 -1.63 -25.78
CA HIS A 270 -18.30 -2.13 -24.83
C HIS A 270 -18.91 -0.98 -24.03
N SER A 271 -20.18 -1.15 -23.65
CA SER A 271 -20.91 -0.23 -22.77
C SER A 271 -20.91 -0.70 -21.32
N SER A 272 -20.90 -2.02 -21.08
CA SER A 272 -20.86 -2.63 -19.76
C SER A 272 -19.87 -3.79 -19.65
N LEU A 273 -19.32 -4.01 -18.45
CA LEU A 273 -18.37 -5.08 -18.16
C LEU A 273 -19.02 -6.46 -18.27
N LYS A 274 -20.25 -6.61 -17.79
CA LYS A 274 -20.97 -7.88 -17.86
C LYS A 274 -21.19 -8.32 -19.31
N ASP A 275 -21.68 -7.38 -20.14
CA ASP A 275 -21.89 -7.61 -21.57
C ASP A 275 -20.57 -7.90 -22.30
N ALA A 276 -19.50 -7.18 -21.95
CA ALA A 276 -18.17 -7.41 -22.51
C ALA A 276 -17.67 -8.84 -22.25
N LEU A 277 -17.86 -9.36 -21.03
CA LEU A 277 -17.40 -10.71 -20.65
C LEU A 277 -18.21 -11.83 -21.32
N ILE A 278 -19.51 -11.62 -21.53
CA ILE A 278 -20.41 -12.63 -22.13
C ILE A 278 -20.34 -12.59 -23.66
N SER A 279 -19.97 -11.45 -24.26
CA SER A 279 -19.88 -11.31 -25.72
C SER A 279 -18.87 -12.29 -26.35
N PRO A 280 -19.03 -12.64 -27.64
CA PRO A 280 -18.06 -13.45 -28.36
C PRO A 280 -16.64 -12.87 -28.29
N LYS A 281 -15.62 -13.72 -28.25
CA LYS A 281 -14.23 -13.29 -28.13
C LYS A 281 -13.75 -12.67 -29.43
N ALA A 282 -13.34 -11.40 -29.40
CA ALA A 282 -12.77 -10.73 -30.58
C ALA A 282 -11.49 -11.43 -31.06
N PHE A 283 -10.71 -12.01 -30.14
CA PHE A 283 -9.46 -12.70 -30.44
C PHE A 283 -9.64 -14.04 -31.19
N ASP A 284 -10.87 -14.56 -31.30
CA ASP A 284 -11.16 -15.78 -32.07
C ASP A 284 -11.41 -15.47 -33.56
N GLN A 285 -11.61 -14.20 -33.92
CA GLN A 285 -11.78 -13.76 -35.30
C GLN A 285 -10.44 -13.67 -36.04
N PRO A 286 -10.41 -13.85 -37.37
CA PRO A 286 -9.18 -13.72 -38.15
C PRO A 286 -8.65 -12.29 -38.12
N LEU A 287 -7.33 -12.14 -37.95
CA LEU A 287 -6.67 -10.83 -37.88
C LEU A 287 -6.97 -9.93 -39.10
N SER A 288 -7.15 -10.55 -40.27
CA SER A 288 -7.49 -9.89 -41.53
C SER A 288 -8.79 -9.07 -41.46
N LEU A 289 -9.74 -9.46 -40.61
CA LEU A 289 -10.99 -8.72 -40.39
C LEU A 289 -10.71 -7.31 -39.87
N TYR A 290 -9.78 -7.19 -38.92
CA TYR A 290 -9.46 -5.93 -38.27
C TYR A 290 -8.55 -5.06 -39.14
N THR A 291 -7.55 -5.66 -39.79
CA THR A 291 -6.60 -4.93 -40.65
C THR A 291 -7.24 -4.41 -41.94
N SER A 292 -8.32 -5.04 -42.42
CA SER A 292 -9.08 -4.58 -43.59
C SER A 292 -10.00 -3.39 -43.30
N HIS A 293 -10.22 -3.06 -42.02
CA HIS A 293 -11.08 -1.96 -41.58
C HIS A 293 -10.30 -1.00 -40.67
N PRO A 294 -9.29 -0.28 -41.17
CA PRO A 294 -8.52 0.65 -40.36
C PRO A 294 -9.35 1.87 -39.95
N LEU A 295 -9.00 2.48 -38.82
CA LEU A 295 -9.57 3.76 -38.40
C LEU A 295 -9.28 4.86 -39.45
N PRO A 296 -10.26 5.71 -39.77
CA PRO A 296 -10.06 6.80 -40.72
C PRO A 296 -8.98 7.77 -40.22
N VAL A 297 -8.02 8.05 -41.10
CA VAL A 297 -6.92 8.98 -40.82
C VAL A 297 -7.46 10.41 -40.81
N GLY A 298 -7.16 11.18 -39.77
CA GLY A 298 -7.53 12.60 -39.66
C GLY A 298 -8.79 12.89 -38.83
N GLU A 299 -9.57 11.87 -38.44
CA GLU A 299 -10.68 12.02 -37.51
C GLU A 299 -10.18 11.90 -36.06
N GLN A 300 -9.88 13.05 -35.44
CA GLN A 300 -9.40 13.13 -34.05
C GLN A 300 -10.52 12.72 -33.09
N ARG A 301 -10.31 11.61 -32.37
CA ARG A 301 -11.20 11.20 -31.28
C ARG A 301 -10.77 11.86 -29.98
N ASN A 302 -11.55 11.73 -28.93
CA ASN A 302 -11.22 12.30 -27.61
C ASN A 302 -10.58 11.25 -26.69
N PHE A 303 -10.01 11.70 -25.56
CA PHE A 303 -9.39 10.82 -24.55
C PHE A 303 -10.38 9.82 -23.94
N SER A 304 -11.65 10.22 -23.82
CA SER A 304 -12.72 9.38 -23.26
C SER A 304 -12.96 8.14 -24.14
N PHE A 305 -13.06 8.35 -25.45
CA PHE A 305 -13.15 7.29 -26.45
C PHE A 305 -11.96 6.33 -26.36
N TRP A 306 -10.73 6.86 -26.39
CA TRP A 306 -9.54 6.01 -26.41
C TRP A 306 -9.39 5.16 -25.16
N ARG A 307 -9.73 5.70 -23.99
CA ARG A 307 -9.74 4.93 -22.74
C ARG A 307 -10.76 3.81 -22.79
N ALA A 308 -11.99 4.11 -23.21
CA ALA A 308 -13.04 3.10 -23.35
C ALA A 308 -12.65 2.01 -24.36
N LYS A 309 -12.03 2.41 -25.48
CA LYS A 309 -11.53 1.49 -26.50
C LYS A 309 -10.43 0.58 -25.96
N ILE A 310 -9.41 1.16 -25.30
CA ILE A 310 -8.31 0.39 -24.71
C ILE A 310 -8.84 -0.57 -23.64
N LEU A 311 -9.74 -0.11 -22.75
CA LEU A 311 -10.37 -0.96 -21.74
C LEU A 311 -11.16 -2.10 -22.39
N SER A 312 -11.93 -1.82 -23.45
CA SER A 312 -12.72 -2.85 -24.16
C SER A 312 -11.81 -3.91 -24.76
N VAL A 313 -10.73 -3.49 -25.44
CA VAL A 313 -9.76 -4.42 -26.03
C VAL A 313 -8.96 -5.17 -24.96
N LEU A 314 -8.68 -4.57 -23.80
CA LEU A 314 -8.04 -5.28 -22.67
C LEU A 314 -8.96 -6.35 -22.05
N VAL A 315 -10.28 -6.15 -22.04
CA VAL A 315 -11.24 -7.21 -21.64
C VAL A 315 -11.26 -8.34 -22.65
N GLU A 316 -11.24 -8.04 -23.95
CA GLU A 316 -11.10 -9.06 -25.00
C GLU A 316 -9.76 -9.82 -24.90
N TRP A 317 -8.68 -9.10 -24.58
CA TRP A 317 -7.38 -9.70 -24.32
C TRP A 317 -7.42 -10.66 -23.13
N ALA A 318 -8.12 -10.30 -22.04
CA ALA A 318 -8.33 -11.18 -20.89
C ALA A 318 -9.12 -12.46 -21.27
N LYS A 319 -10.25 -12.31 -21.97
CA LYS A 319 -11.09 -13.42 -22.47
C LYS A 319 -10.33 -14.40 -23.36
N SER A 320 -9.30 -13.92 -24.04
CA SER A 320 -8.48 -14.72 -24.95
C SER A 320 -7.61 -15.77 -24.21
N PHE A 321 -7.46 -15.70 -22.89
CA PHE A 321 -6.69 -16.68 -22.12
C PHE A 321 -7.58 -17.82 -21.60
N GLU A 322 -7.07 -19.05 -21.74
CA GLU A 322 -7.75 -20.26 -21.28
C GLU A 322 -7.99 -20.26 -19.75
N VAL A 323 -6.99 -19.84 -18.97
CA VAL A 323 -7.10 -19.78 -17.50
C VAL A 323 -8.22 -18.81 -17.07
N PHE A 324 -8.30 -17.65 -17.72
CA PHE A 324 -9.34 -16.67 -17.44
C PHE A 324 -10.73 -17.18 -17.82
N SER A 325 -10.84 -17.85 -18.98
CA SER A 325 -12.11 -18.42 -19.46
C SER A 325 -12.68 -19.52 -18.55
N LYS A 326 -11.84 -20.16 -17.71
CA LYS A 326 -12.24 -21.18 -16.74
C LYS A 326 -12.78 -20.60 -15.42
N LEU A 327 -12.58 -19.31 -15.17
CA LEU A 327 -13.10 -18.64 -13.98
C LEU A 327 -14.62 -18.42 -14.12
N CYS A 328 -15.36 -18.43 -13.01
CA CYS A 328 -16.76 -18.02 -13.02
C CYS A 328 -16.88 -16.53 -13.35
N LEU A 329 -18.06 -16.10 -13.82
CA LEU A 329 -18.27 -14.71 -14.25
C LEU A 329 -17.93 -13.70 -13.14
N ASP A 330 -18.29 -13.99 -11.89
CA ASP A 330 -18.00 -13.11 -10.75
C ASP A 330 -16.49 -12.95 -10.52
N ASP A 331 -15.71 -14.03 -10.57
CA ASP A 331 -14.26 -13.98 -10.42
C ASP A 331 -13.60 -13.30 -11.64
N GLN A 332 -14.14 -13.47 -12.85
CA GLN A 332 -13.71 -12.75 -14.04
C GLN A 332 -13.90 -11.24 -13.87
N MET A 333 -15.09 -10.81 -13.43
CA MET A 333 -15.42 -9.41 -13.17
C MET A 333 -14.48 -8.82 -12.10
N ARG A 334 -14.32 -9.51 -10.96
CA ARG A 334 -13.44 -9.08 -9.85
C ARG A 334 -12.00 -8.90 -10.32
N LEU A 335 -11.45 -9.88 -11.04
CA LEU A 335 -10.06 -9.83 -11.52
C LEU A 335 -9.83 -8.70 -12.54
N VAL A 336 -10.78 -8.51 -13.47
CA VAL A 336 -10.74 -7.42 -14.44
C VAL A 336 -10.76 -6.09 -13.71
N VAL A 337 -11.76 -5.84 -12.87
CA VAL A 337 -11.90 -4.62 -12.08
C VAL A 337 -10.64 -4.31 -11.27
N HIS A 338 -10.06 -5.32 -10.62
CA HIS A 338 -8.83 -5.17 -9.81
C HIS A 338 -7.64 -4.70 -10.65
N THR A 339 -7.44 -5.25 -11.85
CA THR A 339 -6.16 -5.13 -12.58
C THR A 339 -6.20 -4.24 -13.84
N ILE A 340 -7.37 -4.01 -14.42
CA ILE A 340 -7.51 -3.41 -15.77
C ILE A 340 -6.95 -1.99 -15.87
N PHE A 341 -7.06 -1.17 -14.81
CA PHE A 341 -6.48 0.17 -14.79
C PHE A 341 -4.95 0.16 -14.76
N SER A 342 -4.34 -0.84 -14.11
CA SER A 342 -2.89 -1.06 -14.14
C SER A 342 -2.43 -1.41 -15.55
N ASN A 343 -3.18 -2.28 -16.24
CA ASN A 343 -2.90 -2.62 -17.64
C ASN A 343 -3.18 -1.45 -18.59
N LEU A 344 -4.18 -0.61 -18.33
CA LEU A 344 -4.48 0.59 -19.11
C LEU A 344 -3.30 1.58 -19.11
N VAL A 345 -2.80 1.97 -17.93
CA VAL A 345 -1.70 2.95 -17.83
C VAL A 345 -0.38 2.39 -18.35
N LEU A 346 -0.17 1.08 -18.21
CA LEU A 346 1.01 0.41 -18.76
C LEU A 346 0.94 0.33 -20.29
N ALA A 347 -0.24 0.03 -20.87
CA ALA A 347 -0.45 0.00 -22.31
C ALA A 347 -0.30 1.39 -22.94
N GLU A 348 -0.88 2.44 -22.34
CA GLU A 348 -0.73 3.83 -22.80
C GLU A 348 0.76 4.25 -22.86
N ALA A 349 1.54 3.88 -21.84
CA ALA A 349 2.96 4.18 -21.79
C ALA A 349 3.76 3.35 -22.80
N PHE A 350 3.54 2.04 -22.88
CA PHE A 350 4.37 1.17 -23.72
C PHE A 350 4.17 1.41 -25.22
N HIS A 351 2.91 1.56 -25.67
CA HIS A 351 2.56 1.76 -27.08
C HIS A 351 2.81 3.18 -27.61
N THR A 352 3.09 4.14 -26.72
CA THR A 352 3.57 5.45 -27.16
C THR A 352 4.88 5.27 -27.94
N PRO A 353 5.01 5.78 -29.19
CA PRO A 353 6.19 5.53 -30.02
C PRO A 353 7.50 5.91 -29.31
N GLU A 354 8.55 5.09 -29.47
CA GLU A 354 9.80 5.20 -28.70
C GLU A 354 10.50 6.56 -28.79
N LYS A 355 10.29 7.29 -29.90
CA LYS A 355 10.81 8.66 -30.11
C LYS A 355 10.21 9.70 -29.15
N TYR A 356 9.12 9.38 -28.45
CA TYR A 356 8.42 10.29 -27.55
C TYR A 356 8.64 9.91 -26.09
N THR A 357 8.99 10.90 -25.27
CA THR A 357 9.12 10.79 -23.80
C THR A 357 8.37 11.89 -23.06
N ASP A 358 7.76 12.82 -23.79
CA ASP A 358 7.12 14.04 -23.31
C ASP A 358 5.59 14.01 -23.51
N ARG A 359 5.04 12.91 -24.03
CA ARG A 359 3.62 12.77 -24.34
C ARG A 359 3.19 11.32 -24.36
N ILE A 360 1.89 11.08 -24.19
CA ILE A 360 1.22 9.81 -24.50
C ILE A 360 0.56 9.96 -25.88
N VAL A 361 0.71 8.97 -26.75
CA VAL A 361 0.18 9.00 -28.12
C VAL A 361 -0.80 7.85 -28.33
N PHE A 362 -2.01 8.17 -28.79
CA PHE A 362 -3.00 7.18 -29.19
C PHE A 362 -2.88 6.83 -30.69
N PRO A 363 -3.46 5.70 -31.15
CA PRO A 363 -3.30 5.24 -32.53
C PRO A 363 -3.76 6.22 -33.63
N ASP A 364 -4.71 7.13 -33.37
CA ASP A 364 -5.11 8.19 -34.32
C ASP A 364 -4.16 9.41 -34.32
N GLY A 365 -3.10 9.38 -33.50
CA GLY A 365 -2.17 10.50 -33.33
C GLY A 365 -2.58 11.51 -32.25
N LEU A 366 -3.75 11.36 -31.61
CA LEU A 366 -4.13 12.19 -30.46
C LEU A 366 -3.05 12.06 -29.39
N SER A 367 -2.55 13.21 -28.93
CA SER A 367 -1.43 13.26 -27.99
C SER A 367 -1.79 14.00 -26.70
N GLY A 368 -1.44 13.40 -25.57
CA GLY A 368 -1.47 14.03 -24.24
C GLY A 368 -0.08 14.46 -23.83
N TYR A 369 0.15 15.77 -23.76
CA TYR A 369 1.47 16.35 -23.51
C TYR A 369 1.77 16.50 -22.03
N ARG A 370 3.06 16.38 -21.67
CA ARG A 370 3.60 16.61 -20.33
C ARG A 370 3.51 18.09 -19.92
N ASN A 371 3.81 18.98 -20.86
CA ASN A 371 3.76 20.43 -20.68
C ASN A 371 2.72 20.99 -21.67
N LEU A 372 1.73 21.74 -21.19
CA LEU A 372 0.76 22.41 -22.05
C LEU A 372 1.06 23.91 -22.10
N THR A 373 0.98 24.49 -23.29
CA THR A 373 0.93 25.94 -23.51
C THR A 373 -0.39 26.52 -23.00
N SER A 374 -0.39 27.79 -22.55
CA SER A 374 -1.53 28.41 -21.84
C SER A 374 -2.86 28.42 -22.60
N CYS A 375 -2.83 28.29 -23.93
CA CYS A 375 -4.02 28.23 -24.80
C CYS A 375 -4.84 26.93 -24.64
N VAL A 376 -4.24 25.81 -24.20
CA VAL A 376 -4.91 24.49 -24.06
C VAL A 376 -5.50 24.26 -22.65
N LEU A 377 -5.22 25.17 -21.70
CA LEU A 377 -5.66 25.05 -20.30
C LEU A 377 -7.17 25.26 -20.09
N LYS A 378 -7.86 25.94 -21.02
CA LYS A 378 -9.30 26.25 -20.87
C LYS A 378 -10.26 25.08 -21.15
N GLU A 379 -9.80 23.98 -21.77
CA GLU A 379 -10.69 22.87 -22.19
C GLU A 379 -10.38 21.50 -21.55
N ARG A 380 -9.32 21.35 -20.73
CA ARG A 380 -8.81 20.02 -20.27
C ARG A 380 -8.45 19.91 -18.78
N SER A 381 -8.99 20.78 -17.93
CA SER A 381 -8.54 21.04 -16.55
C SER A 381 -8.39 19.82 -15.62
N GLY A 382 -9.14 18.71 -15.82
CA GLY A 382 -9.05 17.52 -14.96
C GLY A 382 -8.08 16.41 -15.42
N LEU A 383 -7.67 16.36 -16.69
CA LEU A 383 -6.95 15.19 -17.25
C LEU A 383 -5.44 15.29 -17.23
N VAL A 384 -4.91 16.51 -17.18
CA VAL A 384 -3.47 16.79 -17.25
C VAL A 384 -2.67 16.06 -16.16
N PRO A 385 -3.12 16.04 -14.88
CA PRO A 385 -2.37 15.35 -13.82
C PRO A 385 -2.21 13.85 -14.08
N THR A 386 -3.25 13.19 -14.61
CA THR A 386 -3.20 11.75 -14.89
C THR A 386 -2.23 11.41 -16.02
N VAL A 387 -2.21 12.21 -17.09
CA VAL A 387 -1.28 12.03 -18.22
C VAL A 387 0.16 12.26 -17.77
N VAL A 388 0.41 13.33 -17.01
CA VAL A 388 1.72 13.64 -16.44
C VAL A 388 2.20 12.52 -15.51
N ALA A 389 1.31 11.96 -14.67
CA ALA A 389 1.64 10.85 -13.80
C ALA A 389 2.07 9.60 -14.58
N VAL A 390 1.35 9.24 -15.66
CA VAL A 390 1.73 8.12 -16.56
C VAL A 390 3.09 8.39 -17.21
N ILE A 391 3.32 9.61 -17.70
CA ILE A 391 4.59 10.00 -18.34
C ILE A 391 5.76 9.88 -17.36
N ASN A 392 5.65 10.50 -16.19
CA ASN A 392 6.74 10.62 -15.23
C ASN A 392 7.09 9.30 -14.54
N ASN A 393 6.06 8.51 -14.19
CA ASN A 393 6.23 7.35 -13.32
C ASN A 393 6.19 6.01 -14.07
N ILE A 394 5.76 5.99 -15.33
CA ILE A 394 5.71 4.78 -16.16
C ILE A 394 6.53 4.98 -17.44
N LEU A 395 6.11 5.86 -18.36
CA LEU A 395 6.76 6.02 -19.69
C LEU A 395 8.26 6.30 -19.57
N VAL A 396 8.64 7.34 -18.82
CA VAL A 396 10.05 7.72 -18.69
C VAL A 396 10.87 6.59 -18.04
N PRO A 397 10.44 5.96 -16.93
CA PRO A 397 11.13 4.80 -16.38
C PRO A 397 11.27 3.60 -17.31
N ILE A 398 10.21 3.18 -18.03
CA ILE A 398 10.29 2.04 -18.95
C ILE A 398 11.22 2.32 -20.14
N ARG A 399 11.30 3.58 -20.59
CA ARG A 399 12.25 4.03 -21.62
C ARG A 399 13.68 4.07 -21.10
N ARG A 400 13.91 4.61 -19.90
CA ARG A 400 15.25 4.67 -19.25
C ARG A 400 15.84 3.27 -19.06
N MET A 401 15.03 2.31 -18.63
CA MET A 401 15.47 0.93 -18.47
C MET A 401 15.47 0.15 -19.79
N LYS A 402 15.09 0.75 -20.93
CA LYS A 402 14.99 0.08 -22.24
C LYS A 402 14.19 -1.22 -22.16
N MET A 403 12.99 -1.14 -21.61
CA MET A 403 12.11 -2.30 -21.47
C MET A 403 11.79 -2.90 -22.84
N THR A 404 12.04 -4.19 -23.00
CA THR A 404 11.76 -4.90 -24.26
C THR A 404 10.29 -5.27 -24.39
N LYS A 405 9.80 -5.52 -25.62
CA LYS A 405 8.43 -6.00 -25.87
C LYS A 405 8.11 -7.27 -25.09
N THR A 406 9.03 -8.24 -25.04
CA THR A 406 8.86 -9.47 -24.26
C THR A 406 8.75 -9.20 -22.75
N GLU A 407 9.59 -8.31 -22.20
CA GLU A 407 9.52 -7.92 -20.78
C GLU A 407 8.18 -7.23 -20.45
N TYR A 408 7.70 -6.35 -21.32
CA TYR A 408 6.40 -5.68 -21.18
C TYR A 408 5.24 -6.68 -21.19
N LEU A 409 5.21 -7.61 -22.15
CA LEU A 409 4.13 -8.59 -22.28
C LEU A 409 4.05 -9.52 -21.06
N LEU A 410 5.21 -9.95 -20.56
CA LEU A 410 5.28 -10.76 -19.34
C LEU A 410 4.85 -9.94 -18.12
N LEU A 411 5.30 -8.69 -18.00
CA LEU A 411 4.91 -7.80 -16.90
C LEU A 411 3.40 -7.52 -16.88
N GLN A 412 2.81 -7.22 -18.04
CA GLN A 412 1.36 -7.00 -18.22
C GLN A 412 0.56 -8.24 -17.75
N ALA A 413 0.98 -9.44 -18.19
CA ALA A 413 0.35 -10.68 -17.76
C ALA A 413 0.56 -10.97 -16.25
N ILE A 414 1.73 -10.68 -15.68
CA ILE A 414 2.02 -10.84 -14.24
C ILE A 414 1.18 -9.90 -13.37
N ILE A 415 0.90 -8.69 -13.86
CA ILE A 415 0.02 -7.71 -13.21
C ILE A 415 -1.44 -8.18 -13.29
N PHE A 416 -1.86 -8.73 -14.43
CA PHE A 416 -3.22 -9.22 -14.63
C PHE A 416 -3.55 -10.44 -13.74
N TYR A 417 -2.66 -11.42 -13.65
CA TYR A 417 -2.88 -12.61 -12.81
C TYR A 417 -2.45 -12.35 -11.36
N ASP A 418 -3.15 -11.44 -10.67
CA ASP A 418 -2.90 -11.13 -9.26
C ASP A 418 -3.81 -11.94 -8.31
N PRO A 419 -3.26 -12.90 -7.53
CA PRO A 419 -4.04 -13.69 -6.58
C PRO A 419 -4.53 -12.87 -5.39
N GLU A 420 -3.93 -11.70 -5.10
CA GLU A 420 -4.32 -10.84 -3.98
C GLU A 420 -5.59 -10.01 -4.27
N CYS A 421 -6.30 -10.30 -5.37
CA CYS A 421 -7.61 -9.72 -5.63
C CYS A 421 -8.58 -10.16 -4.52
N LEU A 422 -9.18 -9.19 -3.83
CA LEU A 422 -10.14 -9.45 -2.76
C LEU A 422 -11.35 -10.23 -3.29
N SER A 423 -11.86 -11.14 -2.47
CA SER A 423 -13.10 -11.90 -2.73
C SER A 423 -13.05 -12.86 -3.93
N LEU A 424 -11.88 -13.34 -4.36
CA LEU A 424 -11.80 -14.45 -5.31
C LEU A 424 -12.23 -15.78 -4.66
N SER A 425 -12.85 -16.68 -5.45
CA SER A 425 -13.05 -18.06 -5.02
C SER A 425 -11.71 -18.78 -4.79
N GLU A 426 -11.71 -19.81 -3.92
CA GLU A 426 -10.51 -20.61 -3.65
C GLU A 426 -9.95 -21.26 -4.92
N GLN A 427 -10.84 -21.75 -5.80
CA GLN A 427 -10.47 -22.32 -7.10
C GLN A 427 -9.81 -21.28 -8.00
N ALA A 428 -10.38 -20.07 -8.10
CA ALA A 428 -9.79 -18.98 -8.88
C ALA A 428 -8.40 -18.59 -8.34
N HIS A 429 -8.26 -18.47 -7.03
CA HIS A 429 -6.99 -18.14 -6.38
C HIS A 429 -5.89 -19.17 -6.73
N GLN A 430 -6.20 -20.46 -6.71
CA GLN A 430 -5.26 -21.53 -7.09
C GLN A 430 -4.83 -21.43 -8.57
N LEU A 431 -5.79 -21.27 -9.49
CA LEU A 431 -5.52 -21.15 -10.93
C LEU A 431 -4.69 -19.91 -11.28
N ILE A 432 -5.04 -18.76 -10.70
CA ILE A 432 -4.35 -17.49 -10.91
C ILE A 432 -2.94 -17.55 -10.34
N SER A 433 -2.76 -18.06 -9.11
CA SER A 433 -1.44 -18.22 -8.48
C SER A 433 -0.53 -19.13 -9.29
N ALA A 434 -1.05 -20.27 -9.78
CA ALA A 434 -0.30 -21.18 -10.65
C ALA A 434 0.12 -20.51 -11.96
N LYS A 435 -0.79 -19.76 -12.61
CA LYS A 435 -0.48 -19.04 -13.85
C LYS A 435 0.55 -17.92 -13.63
N ARG A 436 0.44 -17.15 -12.55
CA ARG A 436 1.41 -16.10 -12.18
C ARG A 436 2.79 -16.68 -11.94
N LYS A 437 2.89 -17.81 -11.21
CA LYS A 437 4.15 -18.52 -11.00
C LYS A 437 4.78 -18.93 -12.34
N ARG A 438 4.01 -19.49 -13.28
CA ARG A 438 4.54 -19.85 -14.62
C ARG A 438 5.08 -18.63 -15.38
N LEU A 439 4.36 -17.51 -15.36
CA LEU A 439 4.81 -16.26 -15.98
C LEU A 439 6.11 -15.72 -15.38
N LEU A 440 6.26 -15.78 -14.06
CA LEU A 440 7.50 -15.40 -13.36
C LEU A 440 8.68 -16.29 -13.75
N HIS A 441 8.45 -17.61 -13.89
CA HIS A 441 9.49 -18.53 -14.39
C HIS A 441 9.87 -18.24 -15.84
N SER A 442 8.91 -17.98 -16.73
CA SER A 442 9.16 -17.59 -18.12
C SER A 442 9.96 -16.29 -18.22
N LEU A 443 9.63 -15.28 -17.40
CA LEU A 443 10.41 -14.04 -17.30
C LEU A 443 11.84 -14.31 -16.82
N ARG A 444 12.01 -15.13 -15.78
CA ARG A 444 13.34 -15.47 -15.27
C ARG A 444 14.19 -16.18 -16.35
N ARG A 445 13.62 -17.18 -17.03
CA ARG A 445 14.29 -17.93 -18.10
C ARG A 445 14.63 -17.04 -19.29
N HIS A 446 13.73 -16.14 -19.69
CA HIS A 446 13.98 -15.18 -20.76
C HIS A 446 15.18 -14.28 -20.43
N LEU A 447 15.26 -13.79 -19.20
CA LEU A 447 16.38 -12.95 -18.77
C LEU A 447 17.68 -13.74 -18.62
N ASP A 448 17.62 -14.97 -18.11
CA ASP A 448 18.79 -15.86 -18.02
C ASP A 448 19.38 -16.22 -19.39
N THR A 449 18.57 -16.27 -20.45
CA THR A 449 19.08 -16.49 -21.83
C THR A 449 19.63 -15.22 -22.48
N LYS A 450 19.18 -14.04 -22.06
CA LYS A 450 19.61 -12.73 -22.60
C LYS A 450 20.81 -12.14 -21.88
N CYS A 451 20.95 -12.37 -20.58
CA CYS A 451 22.02 -11.85 -19.76
C CYS A 451 23.19 -12.83 -19.69
N SER A 452 24.41 -12.34 -19.88
CA SER A 452 25.62 -13.18 -19.80
C SER A 452 26.00 -13.58 -18.37
N ASP A 453 25.63 -12.77 -17.37
CA ASP A 453 25.87 -13.02 -15.94
C ASP A 453 24.54 -13.30 -15.20
N PRO A 454 24.40 -14.41 -14.46
CA PRO A 454 23.26 -14.69 -13.58
C PRO A 454 22.91 -13.57 -12.59
N VAL A 455 23.91 -12.80 -12.13
CA VAL A 455 23.71 -11.66 -11.23
C VAL A 455 22.99 -10.52 -11.96
N ASP A 456 23.38 -10.23 -13.19
CA ASP A 456 22.73 -9.18 -14.00
C ASP A 456 21.33 -9.60 -14.43
N SER A 457 21.10 -10.88 -14.72
CA SER A 457 19.75 -11.44 -14.89
C SER A 457 18.88 -11.22 -13.64
N ALA A 458 19.43 -11.46 -12.44
CA ALA A 458 18.71 -11.23 -11.18
C ALA A 458 18.39 -9.74 -10.93
N LYS A 459 19.34 -8.84 -11.20
CA LYS A 459 19.09 -7.40 -11.14
C LYS A 459 17.99 -7.00 -12.12
N ARG A 460 18.06 -7.45 -13.37
CA ARG A 460 17.08 -7.12 -14.40
C ARG A 460 15.69 -7.64 -14.07
N PHE A 461 15.60 -8.86 -13.54
CA PHE A 461 14.34 -9.45 -13.07
C PHE A 461 13.71 -8.59 -11.98
N ALA A 462 14.49 -8.16 -10.99
CA ALA A 462 14.03 -7.27 -9.93
C ALA A 462 13.61 -5.89 -10.47
N GLU A 463 14.39 -5.29 -11.38
CA GLU A 463 14.07 -3.99 -11.99
C GLU A 463 12.70 -3.99 -12.69
N VAL A 464 12.40 -5.04 -13.46
CA VAL A 464 11.11 -5.22 -14.15
C VAL A 464 9.97 -5.35 -13.14
N LEU A 465 10.11 -6.21 -12.13
CA LEU A 465 9.06 -6.39 -11.12
C LEU A 465 8.83 -5.16 -10.23
N LEU A 466 9.88 -4.39 -9.94
CA LEU A 466 9.77 -3.13 -9.20
C LEU A 466 9.03 -2.03 -9.98
N ARG A 467 8.66 -2.25 -11.25
CA ARG A 467 7.74 -1.35 -11.97
C ARG A 467 6.29 -1.54 -11.54
N ILE A 468 5.90 -2.72 -11.05
CA ILE A 468 4.51 -3.04 -10.66
C ILE A 468 3.97 -2.01 -9.66
N SER A 469 4.74 -1.66 -8.62
CA SER A 469 4.29 -0.69 -7.60
C SER A 469 4.01 0.70 -8.17
N ASN A 470 4.79 1.15 -9.17
CA ASN A 470 4.59 2.45 -9.78
C ASN A 470 3.37 2.43 -10.71
N VAL A 471 3.20 1.34 -11.48
CA VAL A 471 2.02 1.12 -12.32
C VAL A 471 0.75 1.13 -11.47
N GLN A 472 0.71 0.38 -10.36
CA GLN A 472 -0.44 0.31 -9.46
C GLN A 472 -0.76 1.66 -8.80
N LYS A 473 0.25 2.41 -8.35
CA LYS A 473 0.06 3.76 -7.78
C LYS A 473 -0.56 4.72 -8.79
N VAL A 474 -0.04 4.77 -10.01
CA VAL A 474 -0.56 5.64 -11.07
C VAL A 474 -1.96 5.20 -11.52
N ALA A 475 -2.22 3.89 -11.57
CA ALA A 475 -3.53 3.34 -11.88
C ALA A 475 -4.59 3.74 -10.84
N ALA A 476 -4.25 3.64 -9.55
CA ALA A 476 -5.13 4.08 -8.46
C ALA A 476 -5.42 5.58 -8.54
N PHE A 477 -4.38 6.40 -8.69
CA PHE A 477 -4.52 7.85 -8.86
C PHE A 477 -5.40 8.21 -10.08
N LYS A 478 -5.20 7.53 -11.21
CA LYS A 478 -5.99 7.75 -12.43
C LYS A 478 -7.45 7.37 -12.24
N ARG A 479 -7.73 6.27 -11.54
CA ARG A 479 -9.09 5.84 -11.21
C ARG A 479 -9.80 6.85 -10.30
N GLU A 480 -9.15 7.24 -9.21
CA GLU A 480 -9.67 8.25 -8.26
C GLU A 480 -9.98 9.56 -8.98
N THR A 481 -9.06 10.05 -9.82
CA THR A 481 -9.26 11.28 -10.58
C THR A 481 -10.46 11.19 -11.53
N LEU A 482 -10.75 10.03 -12.12
CA LEU A 482 -11.94 9.87 -12.98
C LEU A 482 -13.24 9.98 -12.18
N CYS A 483 -13.28 9.43 -10.97
CA CYS A 483 -14.43 9.60 -10.06
C CYS A 483 -14.60 11.06 -9.65
N THR A 484 -13.50 11.78 -9.37
CA THR A 484 -13.51 13.22 -9.08
C THR A 484 -14.04 14.03 -10.26
N ILE A 485 -13.56 13.76 -11.48
CA ILE A 485 -13.99 14.44 -12.71
C ILE A 485 -15.50 14.34 -12.92
N GLU A 486 -16.07 13.17 -12.71
CA GLU A 486 -17.51 12.97 -12.83
C GLU A 486 -18.28 13.66 -11.70
N THR A 487 -17.80 13.56 -10.46
CA THR A 487 -18.42 14.19 -9.27
C THR A 487 -18.55 15.71 -9.44
N PHE A 488 -17.52 16.35 -10.00
CA PHE A 488 -17.50 17.80 -10.26
C PHE A 488 -17.95 18.17 -11.68
N ASN A 489 -18.47 17.21 -12.44
CA ASN A 489 -18.96 17.38 -13.81
C ASN A 489 -17.96 18.11 -14.75
N LEU A 490 -16.66 17.83 -14.58
CA LEU A 490 -15.58 18.48 -15.33
C LEU A 490 -15.46 17.95 -16.78
N MET A 491 -15.96 16.74 -17.02
CA MET A 491 -16.05 16.07 -18.31
C MET A 491 -17.00 14.87 -18.15
N THR A 492 -17.62 14.40 -19.24
CA THR A 492 -18.42 13.16 -19.26
C THR A 492 -17.56 11.99 -19.76
N PRO A 493 -17.04 11.11 -18.89
CA PRO A 493 -16.29 9.95 -19.33
C PRO A 493 -17.24 8.89 -19.90
N HIS A 494 -16.72 7.99 -20.73
CA HIS A 494 -17.51 6.94 -21.33
C HIS A 494 -18.15 6.03 -20.26
N PRO A 495 -19.42 5.61 -20.39
CA PRO A 495 -20.12 4.80 -19.38
C PRO A 495 -19.33 3.58 -18.91
N PHE A 496 -18.78 2.80 -19.86
CA PHE A 496 -17.94 1.65 -19.57
C PHE A 496 -16.69 1.98 -18.73
N THR A 497 -16.06 3.13 -18.97
CA THR A 497 -14.91 3.57 -18.17
C THR A 497 -15.33 3.91 -16.74
N MET A 498 -16.52 4.53 -16.59
CA MET A 498 -17.06 4.87 -15.27
C MET A 498 -17.55 3.66 -14.49
N GLU A 499 -18.24 2.71 -15.14
CA GLU A 499 -18.66 1.45 -14.52
C GLU A 499 -17.45 0.73 -13.89
N ILE A 500 -16.38 0.53 -14.66
CA ILE A 500 -15.17 -0.13 -14.17
C ILE A 500 -14.43 0.71 -13.10
N SER A 501 -14.50 2.04 -13.19
CA SER A 501 -13.87 2.93 -12.21
C SER A 501 -14.56 2.89 -10.85
N LYS A 502 -15.89 2.69 -10.84
CA LYS A 502 -16.73 2.63 -9.64
C LYS A 502 -16.90 1.23 -9.09
N ALA A 503 -16.81 0.22 -9.95
CA ALA A 503 -16.84 -1.17 -9.55
C ALA A 503 -15.64 -1.44 -8.62
N TYR A 504 -15.90 -1.56 -7.34
CA TYR A 504 -15.19 -2.43 -6.42
C TYR A 504 -16.31 -3.23 -5.73
N PRO A 505 -16.08 -4.44 -5.19
CA PRO A 505 -17.10 -5.12 -4.42
C PRO A 505 -17.61 -4.18 -3.31
N ASP A 506 -18.79 -3.65 -3.55
CA ASP A 506 -19.50 -2.77 -2.65
C ASP A 506 -19.98 -3.61 -1.46
N TYR A 507 -19.86 -2.98 -0.30
CA TYR A 507 -20.04 -3.51 1.04
C TYR A 507 -18.88 -4.36 1.56
N ALA A 508 -18.07 -3.74 2.42
CA ALA A 508 -17.28 -4.46 3.40
C ALA A 508 -18.21 -5.43 4.15
N THR A 509 -17.76 -6.66 4.41
CA THR A 509 -18.50 -7.65 5.23
C THR A 509 -18.98 -7.07 6.56
N THR A 510 -18.27 -6.05 7.06
CA THR A 510 -18.61 -5.26 8.26
C THR A 510 -19.92 -4.46 8.15
N ALA A 511 -20.42 -4.17 6.95
CA ALA A 511 -21.67 -3.44 6.72
C ALA A 511 -22.95 -4.24 7.05
N PHE A 512 -22.82 -5.54 7.35
CA PHE A 512 -23.92 -6.46 7.68
C PHE A 512 -23.74 -7.21 9.01
N ASN A 513 -22.76 -6.82 9.83
CA ASN A 513 -22.38 -7.56 11.04
C ASN A 513 -23.24 -7.22 12.29
N CYS A 514 -24.44 -6.66 12.12
CA CYS A 514 -25.35 -6.32 13.22
C CYS A 514 -26.61 -7.20 13.20
N GLU A 515 -27.32 -7.23 14.33
CA GLU A 515 -28.67 -7.77 14.43
C GLU A 515 -29.70 -6.65 14.38
N ASN A 516 -30.93 -6.98 13.99
CA ASN A 516 -32.05 -6.05 14.17
C ASN A 516 -32.35 -5.87 15.66
N ILE A 517 -32.80 -4.68 16.05
CA ILE A 517 -33.26 -4.43 17.42
C ILE A 517 -34.66 -5.01 17.58
N GLU A 518 -35.51 -4.83 16.58
CA GLU A 518 -36.79 -5.51 16.47
C GLU A 518 -36.61 -6.92 15.89
N ASN A 519 -37.61 -7.79 16.08
CA ASN A 519 -37.53 -9.14 15.54
C ASN A 519 -37.55 -9.15 13.99
N ASP A 520 -36.88 -10.14 13.40
CA ASP A 520 -36.71 -10.23 11.94
C ASP A 520 -38.05 -10.29 11.18
N VAL A 521 -39.08 -10.90 11.76
CA VAL A 521 -40.42 -11.00 11.14
C VAL A 521 -41.07 -9.62 11.03
N TYR A 522 -40.99 -8.83 12.09
CA TYR A 522 -41.45 -7.45 12.11
C TYR A 522 -40.68 -6.64 11.07
N CYS A 523 -39.35 -6.67 11.10
CA CYS A 523 -38.52 -5.91 10.18
C CYS A 523 -38.78 -6.26 8.70
N SER A 524 -38.90 -7.55 8.36
CA SER A 524 -39.23 -7.98 7.00
C SER A 524 -40.64 -7.55 6.57
N SER A 525 -41.61 -7.56 7.48
CA SER A 525 -42.99 -7.14 7.20
C SER A 525 -43.14 -5.62 7.04
N THR A 526 -42.44 -4.84 7.87
CA THR A 526 -42.52 -3.37 7.90
C THR A 526 -41.73 -2.73 6.77
N PHE A 527 -40.55 -3.26 6.45
CA PHE A 527 -39.66 -2.71 5.43
C PHE A 527 -39.75 -3.43 4.08
N ALA A 528 -40.70 -4.36 3.92
CA ALA A 528 -40.94 -5.12 2.69
C ALA A 528 -39.66 -5.70 2.06
N ALA A 529 -38.77 -6.21 2.93
CA ALA A 529 -37.42 -6.59 2.56
C ALA A 529 -37.38 -8.05 2.07
N THR A 530 -37.83 -8.30 0.85
CA THR A 530 -37.67 -9.62 0.22
C THR A 530 -36.27 -9.81 -0.38
N ASP A 531 -35.59 -8.71 -0.71
CA ASP A 531 -34.29 -8.70 -1.39
C ASP A 531 -33.34 -7.66 -0.78
N ALA A 532 -33.15 -7.68 0.54
CA ALA A 532 -32.23 -6.76 1.19
C ALA A 532 -30.76 -6.94 0.71
N PRO A 533 -29.94 -5.88 0.75
CA PRO A 533 -28.51 -6.01 0.55
C PRO A 533 -27.93 -6.99 1.58
N ALA A 534 -27.07 -7.88 1.12
CA ALA A 534 -26.39 -8.88 1.94
C ALA A 534 -24.98 -9.14 1.42
N VAL A 535 -24.16 -9.81 2.24
CA VAL A 535 -22.80 -10.19 1.83
C VAL A 535 -22.85 -11.08 0.59
N GLY A 536 -22.33 -10.58 -0.53
CA GLY A 536 -22.24 -11.32 -1.78
C GLY A 536 -23.44 -11.18 -2.72
N ASN A 537 -24.37 -10.26 -2.45
CA ASN A 537 -25.37 -9.82 -3.43
C ASN A 537 -25.23 -8.31 -3.72
N ASP A 538 -25.74 -7.88 -4.88
CA ASP A 538 -25.74 -6.47 -5.32
C ASP A 538 -27.16 -5.87 -5.22
N ASN A 539 -27.98 -6.35 -4.27
CA ASN A 539 -29.36 -5.89 -4.16
C ASN A 539 -29.41 -4.46 -3.60
N ASP A 540 -30.30 -3.63 -4.16
CA ASP A 540 -30.58 -2.30 -3.62
C ASP A 540 -31.30 -2.37 -2.26
N ARG A 541 -31.13 -1.33 -1.44
CA ARG A 541 -31.91 -1.21 -0.19
C ARG A 541 -33.40 -1.14 -0.51
N PRO A 542 -34.27 -1.85 0.24
CA PRO A 542 -35.72 -1.74 0.07
C PRO A 542 -36.17 -0.28 0.16
N ASN A 543 -37.05 0.15 -0.76
CA ASN A 543 -37.55 1.54 -0.78
C ASN A 543 -38.14 1.96 0.58
N ALA A 544 -38.84 1.06 1.27
CA ALA A 544 -39.43 1.34 2.58
C ALA A 544 -38.39 1.63 3.68
N CYS A 545 -37.11 1.32 3.48
CA CYS A 545 -36.04 1.64 4.41
C CYS A 545 -35.62 3.13 4.37
N PHE A 546 -36.06 3.90 3.37
CA PHE A 546 -35.68 5.31 3.22
C PHE A 546 -36.72 6.20 2.53
N LYS A 547 -37.85 5.65 2.09
CA LYS A 547 -38.98 6.37 1.50
C LYS A 547 -40.24 6.18 2.33
N ASP A 548 -41.06 7.22 2.39
CA ASP A 548 -42.38 7.21 3.01
C ASP A 548 -43.42 6.48 2.14
N ALA A 549 -44.66 6.39 2.65
CA ALA A 549 -45.79 5.77 1.94
C ALA A 549 -46.16 6.48 0.62
N ALA A 550 -45.70 7.72 0.41
CA ALA A 550 -45.87 8.46 -0.84
C ALA A 550 -44.71 8.22 -1.83
N GLY A 551 -43.71 7.40 -1.46
CA GLY A 551 -42.55 7.08 -2.30
C GLY A 551 -41.47 8.16 -2.31
N THR A 552 -41.56 9.15 -1.41
CA THR A 552 -40.60 10.25 -1.30
C THR A 552 -39.53 9.90 -0.27
N VAL A 553 -38.28 10.31 -0.50
CA VAL A 553 -37.18 10.08 0.45
C VAL A 553 -37.47 10.83 1.74
N SER A 554 -37.48 10.11 2.86
CA SER A 554 -37.72 10.65 4.20
C SER A 554 -36.56 10.28 5.12
N GLU A 555 -35.89 11.30 5.66
CA GLU A 555 -34.82 11.09 6.63
C GLU A 555 -35.35 10.51 7.95
N ASP A 556 -36.61 10.75 8.30
CA ASP A 556 -37.24 10.18 9.50
C ASP A 556 -37.44 8.66 9.36
N VAL A 557 -37.89 8.21 8.18
CA VAL A 557 -38.04 6.77 7.88
C VAL A 557 -36.68 6.08 7.92
N LYS A 558 -35.66 6.72 7.34
CA LYS A 558 -34.28 6.21 7.35
C LYS A 558 -33.70 6.16 8.76
N ALA A 559 -33.90 7.19 9.58
CA ALA A 559 -33.48 7.19 10.97
C ALA A 559 -34.16 6.06 11.77
N GLY A 560 -35.46 5.84 11.54
CA GLY A 560 -36.20 4.71 12.10
C GLY A 560 -35.65 3.35 11.66
N ALA A 561 -35.31 3.19 10.38
CA ALA A 561 -34.72 1.96 9.84
C ALA A 561 -33.33 1.66 10.44
N ILE A 562 -32.49 2.68 10.62
CA ILE A 562 -31.15 2.55 11.23
C ILE A 562 -31.26 2.08 12.69
N VAL A 563 -32.24 2.60 13.43
CA VAL A 563 -32.39 2.28 14.86
C VAL A 563 -33.09 0.93 15.04
N SER A 564 -34.20 0.68 14.36
CA SER A 564 -35.03 -0.50 14.63
C SER A 564 -34.62 -1.75 13.86
N CYS A 565 -34.28 -1.60 12.58
CA CYS A 565 -34.06 -2.74 11.67
C CYS A 565 -32.79 -2.59 10.79
N PRO A 566 -31.60 -2.33 11.38
CA PRO A 566 -30.38 -2.04 10.63
C PRO A 566 -29.85 -3.24 9.82
N LYS A 567 -30.11 -4.48 10.23
CA LYS A 567 -29.70 -5.67 9.46
C LYS A 567 -30.57 -5.83 8.22
N THR A 568 -31.89 -5.75 8.39
CA THR A 568 -32.86 -5.86 7.29
C THR A 568 -32.71 -4.73 6.27
N CYS A 569 -32.38 -3.53 6.71
CA CYS A 569 -32.19 -2.38 5.81
C CYS A 569 -30.73 -2.14 5.38
N GLY A 570 -29.77 -2.99 5.77
CA GLY A 570 -28.37 -2.84 5.39
C GLY A 570 -27.71 -1.54 5.91
N TYR A 571 -28.01 -1.17 7.15
CA TYR A 571 -27.52 0.01 7.86
C TYR A 571 -26.66 -0.33 9.09
N CYS A 572 -26.13 -1.54 9.21
CA CYS A 572 -25.34 -1.92 10.39
C CYS A 572 -24.17 -0.97 10.69
N CYS A 573 -23.49 -0.46 9.67
CA CYS A 573 -22.40 0.51 9.81
C CYS A 573 -22.84 1.88 10.34
N LEU A 574 -24.15 2.19 10.31
CA LEU A 574 -24.74 3.43 10.82
C LEU A 574 -25.40 3.24 12.19
N SER A 575 -25.51 2.00 12.67
CA SER A 575 -26.07 1.72 13.99
C SER A 575 -25.11 2.14 15.10
N ALA A 576 -25.66 2.51 16.26
CA ALA A 576 -24.88 3.00 17.40
C ALA A 576 -23.82 2.00 17.91
N ALA A 577 -24.01 0.71 17.65
CA ALA A 577 -23.05 -0.34 17.97
C ALA A 577 -21.76 -0.27 17.12
N PHE A 578 -21.77 0.40 15.97
CA PHE A 578 -20.68 0.44 14.99
C PHE A 578 -20.16 1.86 14.69
N THR A 579 -20.74 2.93 15.24
CA THR A 579 -20.42 4.32 14.85
C THR A 579 -19.28 4.99 15.63
N CYS A 580 -18.61 4.29 16.54
CA CYS A 580 -17.42 4.79 17.23
C CYS A 580 -16.15 4.66 16.38
N THR A 581 -15.06 5.32 16.81
CA THR A 581 -13.73 5.12 16.22
C THR A 581 -13.03 3.92 16.83
N ASN A 582 -12.31 3.16 16.00
CA ASN A 582 -11.34 2.21 16.52
C ASN A 582 -10.19 2.94 17.21
N LYS A 583 -9.47 2.25 18.09
CA LYS A 583 -8.28 2.79 18.74
C LYS A 583 -7.27 3.20 17.67
N GLU A 584 -6.60 4.35 17.85
CA GLU A 584 -5.64 4.89 16.88
C GLU A 584 -4.47 3.92 16.62
N PHE A 585 -4.08 3.16 17.66
CA PHE A 585 -3.07 2.11 17.59
C PHE A 585 -3.59 0.79 18.20
N PRO A 586 -4.36 0.00 17.44
CA PRO A 586 -4.89 -1.27 17.91
C PRO A 586 -3.78 -2.34 17.92
N ARG A 587 -3.81 -3.29 18.86
CA ARG A 587 -2.88 -4.43 18.94
C ARG A 587 -3.04 -5.38 17.74
N VAL A 588 -4.19 -5.31 17.06
CA VAL A 588 -4.55 -6.11 15.88
C VAL A 588 -5.02 -5.21 14.75
N ASN A 589 -4.82 -5.63 13.50
CA ASN A 589 -5.32 -4.85 12.35
C ASN A 589 -6.84 -5.00 12.25
N CYS A 590 -7.59 -3.98 12.67
CA CYS A 590 -9.06 -4.00 12.68
C CYS A 590 -9.66 -4.30 11.29
N LYS A 591 -8.97 -4.00 10.19
CA LYS A 591 -9.46 -4.28 8.82
C LYS A 591 -9.49 -5.76 8.45
N THR A 592 -8.75 -6.61 9.18
CA THR A 592 -8.66 -8.05 8.93
C THR A 592 -9.44 -8.89 9.94
N VAL A 593 -10.14 -8.24 10.88
CA VAL A 593 -10.90 -8.93 11.94
C VAL A 593 -12.18 -9.53 11.34
N THR A 594 -12.41 -10.81 11.63
CA THR A 594 -13.59 -11.56 11.20
C THR A 594 -14.65 -11.63 12.30
N GLN A 595 -15.92 -11.86 11.93
CA GLN A 595 -17.00 -12.01 12.92
C GLN A 595 -16.77 -13.19 13.88
N LYS A 596 -16.13 -14.27 13.40
CA LYS A 596 -15.73 -15.39 14.26
C LYS A 596 -14.75 -14.95 15.36
N GLN A 597 -13.80 -14.07 15.03
CA GLN A 597 -12.88 -13.50 16.03
C GLN A 597 -13.61 -12.57 17.00
N CYS A 598 -14.62 -11.82 16.56
CA CYS A 598 -15.44 -11.01 17.47
C CYS A 598 -16.18 -11.88 18.51
N ASN A 599 -16.55 -13.12 18.17
CA ASN A 599 -17.24 -14.06 19.06
C ASN A 599 -16.31 -15.03 19.80
N ASP A 600 -15.01 -15.01 19.53
CA ASP A 600 -14.03 -15.90 20.15
C ASP A 600 -13.62 -15.40 21.54
N VAL A 601 -13.60 -16.31 22.51
CA VAL A 601 -13.32 -16.02 23.93
C VAL A 601 -11.96 -15.33 24.12
N LEU A 602 -10.96 -15.65 23.31
CA LEU A 602 -9.61 -15.10 23.44
C LEU A 602 -9.52 -13.68 22.86
N TRP A 603 -10.26 -13.40 21.79
CA TRP A 603 -10.13 -12.15 21.03
C TRP A 603 -11.15 -11.09 21.44
N ARG A 604 -12.33 -11.52 21.92
CA ARG A 604 -13.48 -10.64 22.16
C ARG A 604 -13.17 -9.45 23.08
N GLN A 605 -12.44 -9.68 24.18
CA GLN A 605 -12.02 -8.58 25.08
C GLN A 605 -11.04 -7.62 24.40
N MET A 606 -10.03 -8.15 23.70
CA MET A 606 -9.05 -7.34 22.98
C MET A 606 -9.71 -6.48 21.90
N LEU A 607 -10.67 -7.06 21.16
CA LEU A 607 -11.38 -6.41 20.08
C LEU A 607 -12.38 -5.37 20.58
N ALA A 608 -12.98 -5.55 21.76
CA ALA A 608 -13.81 -4.52 22.39
C ALA A 608 -13.02 -3.26 22.76
N GLU A 609 -11.75 -3.39 23.12
CA GLU A 609 -10.88 -2.25 23.44
C GLU A 609 -10.24 -1.62 22.19
N ASP A 610 -9.84 -2.44 21.22
CA ASP A 610 -9.00 -1.99 20.10
C ASP A 610 -9.79 -1.74 18.81
N CYS A 611 -10.76 -2.61 18.51
CA CYS A 611 -11.52 -2.61 17.27
C CYS A 611 -13.05 -2.59 17.49
N PRO A 612 -13.58 -1.72 18.37
CA PRO A 612 -14.99 -1.76 18.76
C PRO A 612 -15.96 -1.53 17.60
N ASN A 613 -15.59 -0.70 16.62
CA ASN A 613 -16.40 -0.45 15.43
C ASN A 613 -16.62 -1.74 14.62
N VAL A 614 -15.59 -2.56 14.47
CA VAL A 614 -15.66 -3.74 13.57
C VAL A 614 -16.53 -4.86 14.15
N CYS A 615 -16.55 -4.98 15.48
CA CYS A 615 -17.25 -6.05 16.18
C CYS A 615 -18.58 -5.62 16.82
N GLY A 616 -19.01 -4.37 16.64
CA GLY A 616 -20.26 -3.89 17.22
C GLY A 616 -20.17 -3.56 18.73
N PHE A 617 -18.98 -3.26 19.24
CA PHE A 617 -18.73 -3.02 20.67
C PHE A 617 -18.68 -1.54 21.06
N CYS A 618 -19.11 -0.63 20.18
CA CYS A 618 -19.03 0.81 20.45
C CYS A 618 -19.80 1.26 21.69
N LEU A 619 -20.88 0.55 22.05
CA LEU A 619 -21.68 0.84 23.24
C LEU A 619 -21.14 0.18 24.52
N GLU A 620 -20.12 -0.67 24.39
CA GLU A 620 -19.61 -1.51 25.48
C GLU A 620 -18.46 -0.85 26.25
N GLY A 621 -17.89 0.24 25.72
CA GLY A 621 -16.82 0.98 26.41
C GLY A 621 -15.59 0.13 26.74
N GLY A 622 -15.29 -0.87 25.91
CA GLY A 622 -14.20 -1.81 26.13
C GLY A 622 -14.50 -2.96 27.10
N CYS A 623 -15.69 -3.01 27.71
CA CYS A 623 -16.06 -4.10 28.62
C CYS A 623 -17.10 -5.04 28.01
N VAL A 624 -16.67 -6.29 27.75
CA VAL A 624 -17.53 -7.35 27.21
C VAL A 624 -17.33 -8.66 27.97
N ASP A 625 -18.34 -9.53 27.95
CA ASP A 625 -18.16 -10.93 28.32
C ASP A 625 -17.29 -11.61 27.25
N ALA A 626 -16.25 -12.31 27.68
CA ALA A 626 -15.42 -13.11 26.79
C ALA A 626 -16.21 -14.33 26.28
N ALA A 627 -16.99 -14.97 27.17
CA ALA A 627 -17.92 -16.02 26.79
C ALA A 627 -19.29 -15.40 26.45
N VAL A 628 -19.76 -15.59 25.22
CA VAL A 628 -21.04 -15.02 24.74
C VAL A 628 -22.28 -15.53 25.49
N GLU A 629 -22.17 -16.68 26.15
CA GLU A 629 -23.27 -17.37 26.82
C GLU A 629 -23.42 -17.02 28.32
N CYS A 630 -22.63 -16.08 28.86
CA CYS A 630 -22.71 -15.73 30.28
C CYS A 630 -24.11 -15.30 30.72
N ALA A 631 -24.92 -14.73 29.82
CA ALA A 631 -26.29 -14.32 30.11
C ALA A 631 -27.26 -15.50 30.33
N ASN A 632 -26.92 -16.71 29.85
CA ASN A 632 -27.78 -17.90 29.93
C ASN A 632 -27.88 -18.44 31.36
N ASP A 633 -26.83 -18.29 32.17
CA ASP A 633 -26.83 -18.70 33.57
C ASP A 633 -26.16 -17.65 34.46
N LYS A 634 -26.98 -16.77 35.04
CA LYS A 634 -26.51 -15.72 35.96
C LYS A 634 -26.07 -16.26 37.32
N SER A 635 -26.30 -17.54 37.63
CA SER A 635 -25.89 -18.14 38.91
C SER A 635 -24.37 -18.22 39.04
N ILE A 636 -23.64 -18.30 37.91
CA ILE A 636 -22.18 -18.31 37.84
C ILE A 636 -21.53 -17.07 38.47
N CYS A 637 -22.25 -15.95 38.54
CA CYS A 637 -21.79 -14.70 39.14
C CYS A 637 -21.78 -14.74 40.68
N ARG A 638 -22.55 -15.65 41.29
CA ARG A 638 -22.74 -15.75 42.75
C ARG A 638 -22.09 -17.00 43.34
N ASN A 639 -21.82 -18.02 42.53
CA ASN A 639 -21.17 -19.24 42.96
C ASN A 639 -19.67 -19.01 43.20
N THR A 640 -19.20 -19.39 44.39
CA THR A 640 -17.79 -19.27 44.82
C THR A 640 -16.83 -20.08 43.96
N ASP A 641 -17.24 -21.25 43.46
CA ASP A 641 -16.35 -22.15 42.70
C ASP A 641 -16.13 -21.65 41.27
N THR A 642 -17.10 -20.93 40.70
CA THR A 642 -17.03 -20.34 39.36
C THR A 642 -16.60 -18.88 39.37
N GLN A 643 -16.26 -18.33 40.54
CA GLN A 643 -15.99 -16.91 40.69
C GLN A 643 -14.78 -16.44 39.85
N GLU A 644 -13.74 -17.27 39.74
CA GLU A 644 -12.56 -16.98 38.92
C GLU A 644 -12.88 -17.03 37.41
N PHE A 645 -13.70 -17.99 37.00
CA PHE A 645 -14.24 -18.06 35.64
C PHE A 645 -15.08 -16.82 35.32
N ALA A 646 -15.99 -16.44 36.21
CA ALA A 646 -16.88 -15.29 36.04
C ALA A 646 -16.11 -13.97 35.93
N LYS A 647 -15.06 -13.77 36.75
CA LYS A 647 -14.16 -12.60 36.69
C LYS A 647 -13.39 -12.50 35.38
N THR A 648 -13.07 -13.64 34.76
CA THR A 648 -12.29 -13.67 33.52
C THR A 648 -13.20 -13.57 32.29
N ASN A 649 -14.29 -14.34 32.27
CA ASN A 649 -15.09 -14.60 31.08
C ASN A 649 -16.46 -13.91 31.08
N CYS A 650 -17.00 -13.53 32.23
CA CYS A 650 -18.35 -12.96 32.38
C CYS A 650 -18.33 -11.57 33.03
N LYS A 651 -17.36 -10.73 32.63
CA LYS A 651 -17.11 -9.42 33.24
C LYS A 651 -18.29 -8.46 33.15
N LYS A 652 -18.99 -8.43 32.02
CA LYS A 652 -20.16 -7.58 31.80
C LYS A 652 -21.38 -8.15 32.52
N THR A 653 -21.71 -9.42 32.30
CA THR A 653 -22.89 -10.06 32.91
C THR A 653 -22.82 -10.06 34.44
N CYS A 654 -21.64 -10.30 35.01
CA CYS A 654 -21.44 -10.34 36.46
C CYS A 654 -21.03 -8.99 37.08
N GLY A 655 -20.97 -7.91 36.29
CA GLY A 655 -20.74 -6.55 36.79
C GLY A 655 -19.30 -6.26 37.25
N TYR A 656 -18.31 -7.00 36.74
CA TYR A 656 -16.88 -6.81 37.05
C TYR A 656 -16.18 -5.74 36.19
N CYS A 657 -16.92 -4.97 35.38
CA CYS A 657 -16.37 -3.94 34.50
C CYS A 657 -15.71 -2.73 35.18
N ASN A 658 -15.64 -2.68 36.52
CA ASN A 658 -15.06 -1.54 37.24
C ASN A 658 -13.90 -1.95 38.16
N ASN A 659 -12.68 -1.61 37.75
CA ASN A 659 -11.56 -1.26 38.62
C ASN A 659 -10.62 -0.27 37.88
N ASN A 660 -10.96 1.02 38.00
CA ASN A 660 -10.19 2.26 37.73
C ASN A 660 -9.10 2.27 36.64
N SER A 661 -9.42 2.88 35.50
CA SER A 661 -8.76 4.10 34.99
C SER A 661 -9.61 4.75 33.88
N THR A 662 -10.05 5.98 34.16
CA THR A 662 -10.62 6.99 33.23
C THR A 662 -11.89 6.63 32.44
N SER A 663 -13.00 7.04 33.05
CA SER A 663 -14.33 7.24 32.50
C SER A 663 -14.36 8.17 31.27
N SER A 664 -14.93 7.69 30.17
CA SER A 664 -15.68 8.51 29.22
C SER A 664 -17.02 7.83 28.92
N THR A 665 -17.97 8.07 29.83
CA THR A 665 -19.39 7.83 29.62
C THR A 665 -19.97 8.90 28.71
N THR A 666 -20.61 8.49 27.62
CA THR A 666 -21.69 9.25 26.97
C THR A 666 -22.90 8.35 26.78
N ARG A 667 -23.69 8.21 27.85
CA ARG A 667 -25.14 8.07 27.70
C ARG A 667 -25.71 9.46 27.51
N GLY A 668 -26.59 9.62 26.52
CA GLY A 668 -27.46 10.78 26.45
C GLY A 668 -28.34 10.86 27.71
N TYR A 669 -28.66 12.09 28.11
CA TYR A 669 -29.74 12.35 29.07
C TYR A 669 -30.59 13.50 28.56
N THR A 670 -31.86 13.17 28.34
CA THR A 670 -32.99 14.05 28.56
C THR A 670 -33.05 14.43 30.04
N GLY A 671 -33.16 15.74 30.32
CA GLY A 671 -33.87 16.28 31.49
C GLY A 671 -33.19 16.26 32.87
N ALA A 672 -32.82 17.47 33.32
CA ALA A 672 -32.88 17.96 34.70
C ALA A 672 -31.79 17.52 35.72
N SER A 673 -30.63 18.19 35.66
CA SER A 673 -29.90 18.55 36.88
C SER A 673 -29.36 19.98 36.71
N CYS A 674 -29.99 20.94 37.42
CA CYS A 674 -29.56 22.34 37.50
C CYS A 674 -28.38 22.46 38.48
N MET A 675 -27.23 21.91 38.11
CA MET A 675 -26.01 21.97 38.92
C MET A 675 -24.89 22.64 38.15
N ASP A 676 -24.24 23.62 38.80
CA ASP A 676 -23.08 24.31 38.26
C ASP A 676 -21.83 23.42 38.38
N SER A 677 -20.95 23.52 37.39
CA SER A 677 -19.57 23.03 37.48
C SER A 677 -18.82 23.73 38.62
N SER A 678 -17.88 23.02 39.25
CA SER A 678 -17.05 23.53 40.35
C SER A 678 -16.26 24.80 40.00
N ASN A 679 -16.04 25.05 38.70
CA ASN A 679 -15.28 26.19 38.21
C ASN A 679 -16.15 27.40 37.84
N CYS A 680 -17.48 27.30 37.97
CA CYS A 680 -18.39 28.36 37.57
C CYS A 680 -18.12 29.67 38.31
N VAL A 681 -17.80 29.61 39.61
CA VAL A 681 -17.45 30.80 40.43
C VAL A 681 -16.34 31.62 39.79
N THR A 682 -15.34 30.97 39.19
CA THR A 682 -14.22 31.62 38.50
C THR A 682 -14.63 32.07 37.10
N TRP A 683 -15.40 31.27 36.37
CA TRP A 683 -15.81 31.58 35.01
C TRP A 683 -16.80 32.73 34.91
N GLN A 684 -17.73 32.88 35.85
CA GLN A 684 -18.62 34.03 35.89
C GLN A 684 -17.84 35.33 36.12
N LYS A 685 -16.81 35.34 36.99
CA LYS A 685 -15.93 36.50 37.18
C LYS A 685 -15.20 36.89 35.90
N ASN A 686 -14.91 35.92 35.03
CA ASN A 686 -14.29 36.13 33.72
C ASN A 686 -15.31 36.36 32.59
N GLY A 687 -16.58 36.65 32.92
CA GLY A 687 -17.61 37.02 31.95
C GLY A 687 -18.20 35.84 31.16
N PHE A 688 -18.06 34.60 31.62
CA PHE A 688 -18.58 33.41 30.91
C PHE A 688 -20.08 33.49 30.59
N CYS A 689 -20.90 33.94 31.54
CA CYS A 689 -22.35 34.02 31.35
C CYS A 689 -22.77 35.15 30.39
N THR A 690 -22.00 36.24 30.34
CA THR A 690 -22.30 37.45 29.55
C THR A 690 -21.58 37.48 28.20
N SER A 691 -20.59 36.62 27.98
CA SER A 691 -19.83 36.54 26.73
C SER A 691 -20.68 36.07 25.55
N SER A 692 -20.58 36.75 24.41
CA SER A 692 -21.21 36.33 23.14
C SER A 692 -20.45 35.19 22.43
N PHE A 693 -19.23 34.86 22.89
CA PHE A 693 -18.41 33.78 22.33
C PHE A 693 -18.94 32.39 22.70
N TYR A 694 -19.53 32.23 23.88
CA TYR A 694 -20.11 30.96 24.33
C TYR A 694 -21.60 30.89 23.99
N THR A 695 -22.02 29.79 23.36
CA THR A 695 -23.43 29.60 23.01
C THR A 695 -24.28 29.36 24.26
N THR A 696 -25.58 29.59 24.13
CA THR A 696 -26.55 29.43 25.24
C THR A 696 -26.58 27.99 25.76
N GLU A 697 -26.35 27.00 24.89
CA GLU A 697 -26.27 25.58 25.24
C GLU A 697 -25.02 25.28 26.08
N VAL A 698 -23.88 25.88 25.74
CA VAL A 698 -22.62 25.74 26.50
C VAL A 698 -22.77 26.36 27.90
N LYS A 699 -23.42 27.52 28.01
CA LYS A 699 -23.70 28.17 29.30
C LYS A 699 -24.65 27.34 30.16
N ARG A 700 -25.73 26.78 29.57
CA ARG A 700 -26.65 25.85 30.23
C ARG A 700 -25.99 24.53 30.63
N TYR A 701 -25.00 24.07 29.89
CA TYR A 701 -24.34 22.81 30.21
C TYR A 701 -23.37 22.95 31.39
N TYR A 702 -22.59 24.03 31.43
CA TYR A 702 -21.52 24.19 32.42
C TYR A 702 -21.92 24.95 33.68
N CYS A 703 -22.68 26.05 33.56
CA CYS A 703 -23.06 26.91 34.68
C CYS A 703 -24.54 27.31 34.62
N PRO A 704 -25.48 26.35 34.52
CA PRO A 704 -26.89 26.66 34.32
C PRO A 704 -27.49 27.51 35.44
N LYS A 705 -27.08 27.32 36.69
CA LYS A 705 -27.63 28.06 37.83
C LYS A 705 -26.97 29.43 37.96
N MET A 706 -25.65 29.50 37.85
CA MET A 706 -24.90 30.77 37.95
C MET A 706 -25.08 31.71 36.76
N CYS A 707 -25.40 31.18 35.58
CA CYS A 707 -25.77 31.99 34.42
C CYS A 707 -27.27 32.28 34.33
N GLY A 708 -28.08 31.82 35.30
CA GLY A 708 -29.54 32.06 35.33
C GLY A 708 -30.30 31.39 34.20
N MET A 709 -29.86 30.19 33.78
CA MET A 709 -30.40 29.43 32.66
C MET A 709 -30.96 28.07 33.05
N CYS A 710 -31.10 27.82 34.36
CA CYS A 710 -32.16 26.98 34.91
C CYS A 710 -33.49 27.75 34.92
#